data_AF-A0AAU9UDD7-F1
#
_entry.id   AF-A0AAU9UDD7-F1
#
_cell.length_a   1.000
_cell.length_b   1.000
_cell.length_c   1.000
_cell.angle_alpha   90.00
_cell.angle_beta   90.00
_cell.angle_gamma   90.00
#
_symmetry.space_group_name_H-M   'P 1'
#
loop_
_entity.id
_entity.type
_entity.pdbx_description
1 polymer ?
#
loop_
_entity_poly.entity_id
_entity_poly.type
_entity_poly.pdbx_seq_one_letter_code
_entity_poly.pdbx_strand_id
1 'polypeptide(L)'
;MTSLQCVNCNVRLFRMRRHALFDESADLINTIRLWTYPRDITPTDHICHACWQLASYSSSSENMPTRQVGHHSICVVCGRSILRISHRRILIEGANEEQQRVANVVSSWIQPRQLCSEDEACVPCWLRARRTAVTIPVEDIQPPAPDYVDDDHSALMCVVCGRSLSSTTSDEEWNPENIFRLLELQQTSSMNEVCGVCWAQAQDLSLRVTEGQQERLQQIVLPNIRRAADTARHCVFQECTEAERNLVPEETRREVLIRYQYFIPRGARICSLHREEANYENLYTAEYSLNNFTSAHIEDIIFILTTSLSQYNNYPDNQVDYFIGLSKQQHAQILEATPRLRNMNRGSFALTVLLCKLRTGDSGDRLSCLFQVPRRTLETLMSVARNILLMDFVPQYLGFSHLRREQVAARNSYIADHIFGEPDAPAAQKPAITIADATYIYTQKSSNYLFQKDTYSLHKHRNLLKPFILCASDGYIIDVRGPYSATTNDATIMNDLLNETEFNDFYKENDVFILDRGFRDCMDSLHEKGYIGHMPESKEDGKSQLSTLEANKSRCVTINRWIVEAVNGRFKRDFKIFRHEYFNCGCRHLMTDFKIAAALLNAFTPPFADNIHAEQFVSIIYERLFLSNTIAEIVIEHSLNRRSSWFVPIDATTLTFPRLSMEDLILFACGVYQIRQARSYVGEHFRFHGIYTLEVSRERVHGLEGIDPMLLRAKIKSRHSSAKTYFVFIVAETNMNGRDAIKSYCCNCIVGLRTVGCCSHVMSLIWYLSYARHEGITRPAPFLDEVVLRMN
;
A
#
# COMPACT_ATOMS: atom_id res chain seq x y z
N MET A 1 1.26 10.35 25.34
CA MET A 1 0.44 11.58 25.57
C MET A 1 -0.82 11.22 26.33
N THR A 2 -0.79 11.32 27.65
CA THR A 2 -1.97 11.27 28.52
C THR A 2 -2.89 12.44 28.15
N SER A 3 -4.13 12.15 27.77
CA SER A 3 -5.09 13.20 27.45
C SER A 3 -5.60 13.83 28.73
N LEU A 4 -5.54 15.16 28.85
CA LEU A 4 -6.09 15.90 29.99
C LEU A 4 -7.57 15.53 30.23
N GLN A 5 -7.89 15.08 31.44
CA GLN A 5 -9.21 14.57 31.85
C GLN A 5 -9.72 15.34 33.07
N CYS A 6 -11.05 15.40 33.23
CA CYS A 6 -11.67 15.93 34.44
C CYS A 6 -11.43 14.98 35.61
N VAL A 7 -10.90 15.47 36.73
CA VAL A 7 -10.61 14.63 37.91
C VAL A 7 -11.89 14.03 38.52
N ASN A 8 -13.03 14.73 38.43
CA ASN A 8 -14.31 14.25 38.96
C ASN A 8 -15.05 13.32 38.00
N CYS A 9 -15.38 13.76 36.77
CA CYS A 9 -16.21 12.96 35.85
C CYS A 9 -15.42 12.23 34.74
N ASN A 10 -14.09 12.28 34.76
CA ASN A 10 -13.18 11.59 33.84
C ASN A 10 -13.33 11.94 32.35
N VAL A 11 -14.11 12.96 32.00
CA VAL A 11 -14.30 13.42 30.62
C VAL A 11 -13.03 14.03 30.06
N ARG A 12 -12.74 13.79 28.78
CA ARG A 12 -11.58 14.38 28.10
C ARG A 12 -11.77 15.88 27.84
N LEU A 13 -10.84 16.71 28.29
CA LEU A 13 -10.93 18.18 28.31
C LEU A 13 -10.37 18.90 27.07
N PHE A 14 -10.40 18.27 25.88
CA PHE A 14 -9.74 18.81 24.68
C PHE A 14 -10.52 19.92 23.95
N ARG A 15 -11.86 19.97 24.08
CA ARG A 15 -12.74 20.95 23.40
C ARG A 15 -13.79 21.57 24.31
N MET A 16 -13.57 21.52 25.62
CA MET A 16 -14.53 21.98 26.62
C MET A 16 -13.87 22.98 27.55
N ARG A 17 -14.66 23.93 28.04
CA ARG A 17 -14.24 24.85 29.09
C ARG A 17 -13.81 24.04 30.32
N ARG A 18 -12.63 24.35 30.84
CA ARG A 18 -11.96 23.64 31.94
C ARG A 18 -11.43 24.65 32.94
N HIS A 19 -11.31 24.21 34.17
CA HIS A 19 -10.81 25.00 35.29
C HIS A 19 -9.70 24.21 35.96
N ALA A 20 -8.54 24.84 36.15
CA ALA A 20 -7.43 24.26 36.89
C ALA A 20 -7.77 24.35 38.38
N LEU A 21 -7.73 23.23 39.10
CA LEU A 21 -8.17 23.24 40.51
C LEU A 21 -7.29 24.09 41.41
N PHE A 22 -6.03 24.32 41.02
CA PHE A 22 -5.10 25.18 41.73
C PHE A 22 -5.53 26.66 41.76
N ASP A 23 -6.32 27.09 40.77
CA ASP A 23 -6.74 28.50 40.63
C ASP A 23 -8.12 28.78 41.27
N GLU A 24 -8.72 27.78 41.94
CA GLU A 24 -10.10 27.83 42.47
C GLU A 24 -10.16 28.01 44.00
N SER A 25 -11.35 28.34 44.54
CA SER A 25 -11.53 28.58 45.98
C SER A 25 -11.32 27.32 46.84
N ALA A 26 -10.88 27.51 48.09
CA ALA A 26 -10.65 26.42 49.04
C ALA A 26 -11.90 25.56 49.28
N ASP A 27 -13.09 26.18 49.31
CA ASP A 27 -14.36 25.48 49.47
C ASP A 27 -14.68 24.58 48.27
N LEU A 28 -14.43 25.05 47.04
CA LEU A 28 -14.61 24.26 45.83
C LEU A 28 -13.62 23.09 45.79
N ILE A 29 -12.35 23.34 46.12
CA ILE A 29 -11.33 22.29 46.21
C ILE A 29 -11.73 21.23 47.24
N ASN A 30 -12.22 21.61 48.42
CA ASN A 30 -12.67 20.67 49.45
C ASN A 30 -13.87 19.83 48.99
N THR A 31 -14.85 20.43 48.30
CA THR A 31 -15.97 19.69 47.70
C THR A 31 -15.49 18.68 46.66
N ILE A 32 -14.56 19.06 45.79
CA ILE A 32 -13.98 18.13 44.80
C ILE A 32 -13.15 17.04 45.48
N ARG A 33 -12.40 17.35 46.55
CA ARG A 33 -11.64 16.35 47.34
C ARG A 33 -12.56 15.30 47.93
N LEU A 34 -13.69 15.72 48.50
CA LEU A 34 -14.72 14.81 49.02
C LEU A 34 -15.31 13.93 47.92
N TRP A 35 -15.55 14.48 46.72
CA TRP A 35 -16.10 13.73 45.59
C TRP A 35 -15.11 12.76 44.94
N THR A 36 -13.80 12.99 45.08
CA THR A 36 -12.76 12.16 44.45
C THR A 36 -12.02 11.25 45.42
N TYR A 37 -12.31 11.30 46.72
CA TYR A 37 -11.72 10.41 47.73
C TYR A 37 -11.84 8.93 47.31
N PRO A 38 -10.79 8.10 47.43
CA PRO A 38 -9.49 8.34 48.10
C PRO A 38 -8.38 8.95 47.22
N ARG A 39 -8.68 9.49 46.03
CA ARG A 39 -7.67 10.11 45.16
C ARG A 39 -7.26 11.49 45.66
N ASP A 40 -5.95 11.68 45.87
CA ASP A 40 -5.36 12.99 46.13
C ASP A 40 -5.46 13.93 44.92
N ILE A 41 -5.73 15.20 45.21
CA ILE A 41 -5.73 16.27 44.21
C ILE A 41 -4.32 16.84 44.08
N THR A 42 -3.82 16.86 42.85
CA THR A 42 -2.54 17.44 42.46
C THR A 42 -2.72 18.84 41.86
N PRO A 43 -1.69 19.69 41.86
CA PRO A 43 -1.74 21.00 41.19
C PRO A 43 -2.01 20.93 39.68
N THR A 44 -1.84 19.76 39.07
CA THR A 44 -2.08 19.53 37.64
C THR A 44 -3.51 19.08 37.32
N ASP A 45 -4.34 18.82 38.33
CA ASP A 45 -5.71 18.34 38.13
C ASP A 45 -6.64 19.45 37.65
N HIS A 46 -7.54 19.07 36.75
CA HIS A 46 -8.52 19.96 36.14
C HIS A 46 -9.92 19.41 36.32
N ILE A 47 -10.92 20.29 36.36
CA ILE A 47 -12.33 19.92 36.27
C ILE A 47 -12.97 20.51 35.02
N CYS A 48 -13.98 19.81 34.47
CA CYS A 48 -14.80 20.36 33.39
C CYS A 48 -15.75 21.42 33.94
N HIS A 49 -16.20 22.34 33.07
CA HIS A 49 -17.11 23.40 33.50
C HIS A 49 -18.41 22.91 34.15
N ALA A 50 -18.97 21.77 33.71
CA ALA A 50 -20.16 21.19 34.32
C ALA A 50 -19.91 20.72 35.77
N CYS A 51 -18.77 20.07 36.05
CA CYS A 51 -18.38 19.70 37.42
C CYS A 51 -18.08 20.94 38.27
N TRP A 52 -17.47 21.97 37.68
CA TRP A 52 -17.21 23.24 38.36
C TRP A 52 -18.51 23.94 38.78
N GLN A 53 -19.53 23.98 37.91
CA GLN A 53 -20.84 24.54 38.25
C GLN A 53 -21.49 23.76 39.41
N LEU A 54 -21.50 22.43 39.34
CA LEU A 54 -22.06 21.59 40.43
C LEU A 54 -21.37 21.83 41.77
N ALA A 55 -20.03 21.96 41.76
CA ALA A 55 -19.24 22.23 42.97
C ALA A 55 -19.37 23.67 43.47
N SER A 56 -19.71 24.63 42.60
CA SER A 56 -19.88 26.04 42.97
C SER A 56 -21.26 26.34 43.56
N TYR A 57 -22.28 25.54 43.22
CA TYR A 57 -23.66 25.72 43.70
C TYR A 57 -24.05 24.78 44.84
N SER A 58 -23.13 23.96 45.35
CA SER A 58 -23.34 23.06 46.49
C SER A 58 -23.22 23.81 47.82
N SER A 59 -24.03 24.86 47.99
CA SER A 59 -24.18 25.56 49.27
C SER A 59 -25.25 24.88 50.12
N SER A 60 -24.85 24.47 51.34
CA SER A 60 -25.70 24.23 52.52
C SER A 60 -26.81 23.17 52.42
N SER A 61 -26.53 21.93 52.84
CA SER A 61 -27.51 21.07 53.52
C SER A 61 -26.80 20.07 54.44
N GLU A 62 -27.38 19.82 55.63
CA GLU A 62 -26.82 19.03 56.74
C GLU A 62 -26.76 17.50 56.48
N ASN A 63 -26.63 17.05 55.24
CA ASN A 63 -26.49 15.64 54.88
C ASN A 63 -25.22 15.40 54.05
N MET A 64 -24.51 14.30 54.34
CA MET A 64 -23.31 13.85 53.62
C MET A 64 -23.47 14.02 52.09
N PRO A 65 -22.61 14.78 51.41
CA PRO A 65 -22.78 15.09 50.00
C PRO A 65 -22.52 13.83 49.15
N THR A 66 -23.57 13.30 48.54
CA THR A 66 -23.43 12.28 47.49
C THR A 66 -22.64 12.87 46.32
N ARG A 67 -21.67 12.11 45.80
CA ARG A 67 -20.82 12.54 44.69
C ARG A 67 -21.67 12.90 43.47
N GLN A 68 -21.56 14.14 43.01
CA GLN A 68 -22.20 14.59 41.77
C GLN A 68 -21.19 14.69 40.64
N VAL A 69 -21.53 14.16 39.46
CA VAL A 69 -20.68 14.24 38.26
C VAL A 69 -21.38 15.01 37.15
N GLY A 70 -20.64 15.89 36.46
CA GLY A 70 -21.20 16.68 35.36
C GLY A 70 -21.51 15.86 34.10
N HIS A 71 -20.97 14.63 34.01
CA HIS A 71 -21.16 13.75 32.86
C HIS A 71 -21.13 12.28 33.33
N HIS A 72 -22.17 11.52 32.98
CA HIS A 72 -22.37 10.14 33.46
C HIS A 72 -21.99 9.09 32.42
N SER A 73 -22.34 9.30 31.14
CA SER A 73 -22.08 8.35 30.06
C SER A 73 -20.69 8.55 29.46
N ILE A 74 -19.64 8.16 30.20
CA ILE A 74 -18.23 8.28 29.81
C ILE A 74 -17.50 6.96 29.94
N CYS A 75 -16.63 6.67 28.96
CA CYS A 75 -15.72 5.55 29.06
C CYS A 75 -14.67 5.77 30.16
N VAL A 76 -14.67 4.88 31.16
CA VAL A 76 -13.74 4.83 32.30
C VAL A 76 -12.25 4.91 31.93
N VAL A 77 -11.85 4.36 30.77
CA VAL A 77 -10.45 4.30 30.33
C VAL A 77 -10.03 5.54 29.54
N CYS A 78 -10.84 5.98 28.57
CA CYS A 78 -10.41 6.97 27.59
C CYS A 78 -11.11 8.33 27.71
N GLY A 79 -12.06 8.49 28.63
CA GLY A 79 -12.77 9.73 28.88
C GLY A 79 -13.67 10.21 27.73
N ARG A 80 -13.99 9.35 26.76
CA ARG A 80 -14.90 9.67 25.64
C ARG A 80 -16.35 9.38 26.03
N SER A 81 -17.28 10.21 25.53
CA SER A 81 -18.72 9.95 25.67
C SER A 81 -19.10 8.61 25.02
N ILE A 82 -19.94 7.83 25.71
CA ILE A 82 -20.44 6.51 25.25
C ILE A 82 -21.89 6.53 24.74
N LEU A 83 -22.57 7.69 24.75
CA LEU A 83 -23.99 7.83 24.35
C LEU A 83 -24.33 7.34 22.94
N ARG A 84 -23.37 7.34 22.00
CA ARG A 84 -23.58 6.97 20.58
C ARG A 84 -22.60 5.91 20.08
N ILE A 85 -21.93 5.20 20.99
CA ILE A 85 -20.95 4.17 20.64
C ILE A 85 -21.20 2.91 21.49
N SER A 86 -20.93 1.75 20.89
CA SER A 86 -21.03 0.49 21.61
C SER A 86 -20.09 0.49 22.82
N HIS A 87 -20.63 0.12 23.97
CA HIS A 87 -19.96 0.08 25.26
C HIS A 87 -20.30 -1.22 25.99
N ARG A 88 -19.52 -1.52 27.04
CA ARG A 88 -19.73 -2.66 27.93
C ARG A 88 -19.46 -2.21 29.36
N ARG A 89 -20.29 -2.68 30.29
CA ARG A 89 -20.09 -2.51 31.73
C ARG A 89 -18.88 -3.33 32.20
N ILE A 90 -18.10 -2.77 33.12
CA ILE A 90 -17.03 -3.49 33.81
C ILE A 90 -17.65 -4.16 35.04
N LEU A 91 -17.72 -5.50 35.03
CA LEU A 91 -18.29 -6.27 36.13
C LEU A 91 -17.22 -6.44 37.23
N ILE A 92 -17.57 -6.04 38.45
CA ILE A 92 -16.72 -6.14 39.65
C ILE A 92 -17.33 -7.16 40.62
N GLU A 93 -18.66 -7.16 40.77
CA GLU A 93 -19.40 -8.13 41.58
C GLU A 93 -19.98 -9.24 40.68
N GLY A 94 -19.84 -10.51 41.11
CA GLY A 94 -20.33 -11.68 40.35
C GLY A 94 -19.58 -11.95 39.04
N ALA A 95 -18.38 -11.39 38.87
CA ALA A 95 -17.56 -11.55 37.68
C ALA A 95 -16.96 -12.96 37.58
N ASN A 96 -16.96 -13.54 36.37
CA ASN A 96 -16.18 -14.76 36.12
C ASN A 96 -14.67 -14.45 36.00
N GLU A 97 -13.81 -15.46 35.99
CA GLU A 97 -12.35 -15.27 35.96
C GLU A 97 -11.85 -14.37 34.82
N GLU A 98 -12.46 -14.48 33.63
CA GLU A 98 -12.11 -13.62 32.49
C GLU A 98 -12.48 -12.15 32.74
N GLN A 99 -13.67 -11.91 33.30
CA GLN A 99 -14.16 -10.58 33.63
C GLN A 99 -13.35 -9.95 34.76
N GLN A 100 -12.96 -10.73 35.76
CA GLN A 100 -12.11 -10.27 36.86
C GLN A 100 -10.73 -9.83 36.35
N ARG A 101 -10.12 -10.61 35.44
CA ARG A 101 -8.84 -10.23 34.80
C ARG A 101 -8.97 -8.92 34.00
N VAL A 102 -10.09 -8.72 33.30
CA VAL A 102 -10.36 -7.47 32.58
C VAL A 102 -10.54 -6.30 33.55
N ALA A 103 -11.25 -6.48 34.66
CA ALA A 103 -11.42 -5.46 35.70
C ALA A 103 -10.09 -5.06 36.33
N ASN A 104 -9.20 -6.02 36.64
CA ASN A 104 -7.87 -5.75 37.18
C ASN A 104 -6.99 -4.94 36.21
N VAL A 105 -7.00 -5.31 34.92
CA VAL A 105 -6.28 -4.54 33.88
C VAL A 105 -6.82 -3.13 33.78
N VAL A 106 -8.14 -2.95 33.76
CA VAL A 106 -8.75 -1.61 33.70
C VAL A 106 -8.41 -0.80 34.97
N SER A 107 -8.47 -1.41 36.15
CA SER A 107 -8.09 -0.78 37.43
C SER A 107 -6.67 -0.24 37.38
N SER A 108 -5.72 -1.02 36.85
CA SER A 108 -4.32 -0.59 36.67
C SER A 108 -4.17 0.63 35.74
N TRP A 109 -5.06 0.80 34.77
CA TRP A 109 -5.00 1.88 33.79
C TRP A 109 -5.61 3.20 34.28
N ILE A 110 -6.49 3.13 35.29
CA ILE A 110 -7.24 4.30 35.76
C ILE A 110 -6.74 4.82 37.11
N GLN A 111 -5.72 4.20 37.70
CA GLN A 111 -5.03 4.71 38.89
C GLN A 111 -4.69 6.20 38.73
N PRO A 112 -4.90 7.04 39.77
CA PRO A 112 -5.29 6.70 41.15
C PRO A 112 -6.82 6.55 41.41
N ARG A 113 -7.67 6.58 40.37
CA ARG A 113 -9.13 6.39 40.54
C ARG A 113 -9.46 4.90 40.68
N GLN A 114 -10.33 4.54 41.63
CA GLN A 114 -10.85 3.18 41.77
C GLN A 114 -12.07 2.93 40.85
N LEU A 115 -12.22 1.67 40.43
CA LEU A 115 -13.38 1.21 39.66
C LEU A 115 -14.63 1.15 40.55
N CYS A 116 -15.77 1.59 40.01
CA CYS A 116 -17.08 1.50 40.66
C CYS A 116 -18.00 0.55 39.86
N SER A 117 -19.05 0.02 40.51
CA SER A 117 -20.00 -0.91 39.87
C SER A 117 -20.76 -0.31 38.68
N GLU A 118 -20.80 1.02 38.55
CA GLU A 118 -21.43 1.76 37.46
C GLU A 118 -20.49 2.03 36.26
N ASP A 119 -19.22 1.63 36.32
CA ASP A 119 -18.24 1.97 35.30
C ASP A 119 -18.43 1.22 33.98
N GLU A 120 -18.37 1.99 32.88
CA GLU A 120 -18.50 1.46 31.52
C GLU A 120 -17.28 1.79 30.67
N ALA A 121 -16.91 0.87 29.78
CA ALA A 121 -15.84 1.06 28.80
C ALA A 121 -16.40 1.00 27.38
N CYS A 122 -15.92 1.87 26.50
CA CYS A 122 -16.22 1.72 25.07
C CYS A 122 -15.63 0.39 24.56
N VAL A 123 -16.29 -0.24 23.59
CA VAL A 123 -15.86 -1.55 23.05
C VAL A 123 -14.37 -1.60 22.66
N PRO A 124 -13.77 -0.55 22.06
CA PRO A 124 -12.33 -0.54 21.79
C PRO A 124 -11.45 -0.63 23.05
N CYS A 125 -11.79 0.09 24.13
CA CYS A 125 -11.04 0.03 25.39
C CYS A 125 -11.26 -1.31 26.09
N TRP A 126 -12.47 -1.84 26.04
CA TRP A 126 -12.78 -3.16 26.58
C TRP A 126 -12.02 -4.29 25.85
N LEU A 127 -11.99 -4.28 24.51
CA LEU A 127 -11.22 -5.26 23.73
C LEU A 127 -9.71 -5.12 23.92
N ARG A 128 -9.22 -3.91 24.21
CA ARG A 128 -7.82 -3.68 24.58
C ARG A 128 -7.54 -4.31 25.95
N ALA A 129 -8.41 -4.10 26.94
CA ALA A 129 -8.26 -4.67 28.27
C ALA A 129 -8.32 -6.20 28.22
N ARG A 130 -9.27 -6.77 27.47
CA ARG A 130 -9.38 -8.23 27.27
C ARG A 130 -8.16 -8.85 26.64
N ARG A 131 -7.58 -8.23 25.61
CA ARG A 131 -6.33 -8.73 25.01
C ARG A 131 -5.17 -8.70 25.99
N THR A 132 -5.06 -7.62 26.75
CA THR A 132 -4.01 -7.46 27.76
C THR A 132 -4.16 -8.50 28.88
N ALA A 133 -5.39 -8.78 29.30
CA ALA A 133 -5.74 -9.79 30.30
C ALA A 133 -5.41 -11.24 29.89
N VAL A 134 -5.29 -11.54 28.59
CA VAL A 134 -4.91 -12.88 28.08
C VAL A 134 -3.39 -13.07 28.05
N THR A 135 -2.62 -11.99 28.08
CA THR A 135 -1.15 -12.01 27.97
C THR A 135 -0.39 -12.09 29.29
N ILE A 136 -1.07 -12.03 30.45
CA ILE A 136 -0.44 -12.03 31.78
C ILE A 136 -0.56 -13.44 32.40
N PRO A 137 0.56 -14.13 32.73
CA PRO A 137 0.56 -15.44 33.41
C PRO A 137 0.02 -15.36 34.85
N VAL A 138 -0.47 -16.49 35.37
CA VAL A 138 -1.26 -16.63 36.62
C VAL A 138 -0.49 -16.29 37.92
N GLU A 139 0.83 -16.09 37.87
CA GLU A 139 1.67 -16.03 39.09
C GLU A 139 1.81 -14.64 39.74
N ASP A 140 1.36 -13.54 39.11
CA ASP A 140 1.58 -12.16 39.62
C ASP A 140 0.35 -11.50 40.29
N ILE A 141 -0.61 -12.28 40.82
CA ILE A 141 -1.78 -11.71 41.52
C ILE A 141 -2.02 -12.46 42.84
N GLN A 142 -1.45 -11.96 43.95
CA GLN A 142 -1.90 -12.35 45.29
C GLN A 142 -3.06 -11.45 45.74
N PRO A 143 -4.17 -12.00 46.28
CA PRO A 143 -5.16 -11.24 47.03
C PRO A 143 -4.71 -11.04 48.49
N PRO A 144 -5.06 -9.93 49.16
CA PRO A 144 -4.96 -9.85 50.61
C PRO A 144 -6.03 -10.75 51.24
N ALA A 145 -5.63 -11.52 52.25
CA ALA A 145 -6.50 -12.41 53.01
C ALA A 145 -7.51 -11.62 53.86
N PRO A 146 -8.70 -12.19 54.18
CA PRO A 146 -9.64 -11.57 55.09
C PRO A 146 -9.32 -11.96 56.54
N ASP A 147 -8.94 -10.98 57.36
CA ASP A 147 -8.86 -11.17 58.81
C ASP A 147 -10.28 -11.15 59.40
N TYR A 148 -10.64 -12.26 60.04
CA TYR A 148 -11.76 -12.35 60.98
C TYR A 148 -11.42 -11.52 62.23
N VAL A 149 -12.37 -10.73 62.73
CA VAL A 149 -12.30 -10.19 64.09
C VAL A 149 -13.63 -10.49 64.80
N ASP A 150 -13.51 -11.31 65.85
CA ASP A 150 -14.50 -11.54 66.90
C ASP A 150 -14.55 -10.32 67.84
N ASP A 151 -15.73 -10.06 68.39
CA ASP A 151 -16.00 -9.06 69.44
C ASP A 151 -15.09 -9.24 70.67
N ASP A 152 -14.43 -8.17 71.14
CA ASP A 152 -14.41 -7.87 72.58
C ASP A 152 -14.06 -6.40 72.90
N HIS A 153 -14.86 -5.78 73.76
CA HIS A 153 -14.69 -4.39 74.20
C HIS A 153 -13.57 -4.28 75.25
N SER A 154 -12.40 -3.79 74.86
CA SER A 154 -11.36 -3.33 75.79
C SER A 154 -10.85 -1.93 75.41
N ALA A 155 -10.70 -1.07 76.41
CA ALA A 155 -10.46 0.37 76.23
C ALA A 155 -9.18 0.65 75.42
N LEU A 156 -9.34 1.28 74.26
CA LEU A 156 -8.26 1.70 73.36
C LEU A 156 -7.32 2.71 74.06
N MET A 157 -6.02 2.41 74.07
CA MET A 157 -4.96 3.24 74.66
C MET A 157 -4.01 3.73 73.57
N CYS A 158 -3.51 4.96 73.68
CA CYS A 158 -2.56 5.54 72.74
C CYS A 158 -1.19 4.86 72.85
N VAL A 159 -0.65 4.35 71.75
CA VAL A 159 0.61 3.58 71.73
C VAL A 159 1.84 4.47 71.98
N VAL A 160 1.74 5.78 71.75
CA VAL A 160 2.84 6.74 71.96
C VAL A 160 2.92 7.21 73.40
N CYS A 161 1.81 7.62 74.01
CA CYS A 161 1.79 8.20 75.36
C CYS A 161 1.08 7.35 76.41
N GLY A 162 0.51 6.20 76.04
CA GLY A 162 -0.13 5.25 76.96
C GLY A 162 -1.45 5.70 77.57
N ARG A 163 -2.15 6.71 77.04
CA ARG A 163 -3.43 7.22 77.59
C ARG A 163 -4.66 6.63 76.91
N SER A 164 -5.77 6.49 77.65
CA SER A 164 -7.03 6.00 77.08
C SER A 164 -7.64 6.99 76.10
N LEU A 165 -8.07 6.50 74.94
CA LEU A 165 -8.65 7.28 73.84
C LEU A 165 -10.11 7.69 74.09
N SER A 166 -10.70 7.33 75.24
CA SER A 166 -12.12 7.56 75.57
C SER A 166 -12.39 8.62 76.66
N SER A 167 -11.41 9.39 77.13
CA SER A 167 -11.64 10.46 78.12
C SER A 167 -11.11 11.83 77.67
N THR A 168 -11.92 12.87 77.89
CA THR A 168 -11.59 14.28 77.66
C THR A 168 -11.21 14.93 79.00
N THR A 169 -9.97 15.40 79.15
CA THR A 169 -9.65 16.75 79.67
C THR A 169 -8.14 17.04 79.74
N SER A 170 -7.88 18.31 79.45
CA SER A 170 -6.83 19.29 79.77
C SER A 170 -5.46 18.94 80.37
N ASP A 171 -4.52 19.76 79.88
CA ASP A 171 -3.27 20.26 80.45
C ASP A 171 -1.96 19.47 80.31
N GLU A 172 -0.93 20.28 80.13
CA GLU A 172 0.36 20.09 79.47
C GLU A 172 1.32 19.10 80.14
N GLU A 173 2.20 18.45 79.36
CA GLU A 173 3.65 18.69 79.38
C GLU A 173 4.37 17.79 78.35
N TRP A 174 5.40 18.36 77.71
CA TRP A 174 6.13 17.81 76.57
C TRP A 174 7.21 16.81 77.02
N ASN A 175 7.16 15.57 76.53
CA ASN A 175 8.23 14.58 76.75
C ASN A 175 9.04 14.33 75.46
N PRO A 176 10.35 14.66 75.43
CA PRO A 176 11.23 14.47 74.28
C PRO A 176 11.43 13.01 73.83
N GLU A 177 11.22 12.01 74.69
CA GLU A 177 11.40 10.59 74.34
C GLU A 177 10.36 10.08 73.31
N ASN A 178 9.25 10.81 73.14
CA ASN A 178 8.15 10.40 72.25
C ASN A 178 8.52 10.47 70.75
N ILE A 179 9.54 11.24 70.38
CA ILE A 179 9.97 11.41 68.98
C ILE A 179 10.63 10.14 68.44
N PHE A 180 11.41 9.44 69.27
CA PHE A 180 12.13 8.24 68.82
C PHE A 180 11.18 7.05 68.64
N ARG A 181 10.16 6.93 69.49
CA ARG A 181 9.11 5.89 69.35
C ARG A 181 8.22 6.09 68.12
N LEU A 182 8.03 7.33 67.65
CA LEU A 182 7.22 7.64 66.47
C LEU A 182 7.91 7.26 65.15
N LEU A 183 9.24 7.25 65.10
CA LEU A 183 9.99 6.80 63.92
C LEU A 183 9.96 5.29 63.75
N GLU A 184 9.92 4.51 64.85
CA GLU A 184 9.76 3.05 64.79
C GLU A 184 8.35 2.62 64.36
N LEU A 185 7.32 3.45 64.59
CA LEU A 185 5.92 3.15 64.25
C LEU A 185 5.56 3.40 62.77
N GLN A 186 6.50 3.82 61.92
CA GLN A 186 6.29 3.84 60.45
C GLN A 186 6.13 2.44 59.82
N GLN A 187 6.08 1.37 60.62
CA GLN A 187 5.82 0.01 60.16
C GLN A 187 4.61 -0.68 60.83
N THR A 188 3.66 0.05 61.44
CA THR A 188 2.37 -0.54 61.88
C THR A 188 1.16 0.12 61.22
N SER A 189 0.14 -0.69 60.96
CA SER A 189 -0.80 -0.55 59.84
C SER A 189 -2.06 0.29 60.12
N SER A 190 -2.14 1.09 61.18
CA SER A 190 -3.39 1.75 61.58
C SER A 190 -3.18 3.05 62.37
N MET A 191 -3.79 4.15 61.88
CA MET A 191 -3.80 5.48 62.54
C MET A 191 -4.66 5.55 63.81
N ASN A 192 -5.44 4.50 64.13
CA ASN A 192 -6.46 4.58 65.18
C ASN A 192 -5.93 4.39 66.61
N GLU A 193 -4.61 4.25 66.77
CA GLU A 193 -3.95 3.95 68.03
C GLU A 193 -3.10 5.11 68.59
N VAL A 194 -3.15 6.29 67.96
CA VAL A 194 -2.37 7.48 68.38
C VAL A 194 -3.32 8.65 68.65
N CYS A 195 -3.19 9.31 69.80
CA CYS A 195 -4.09 10.41 70.16
C CYS A 195 -3.80 11.67 69.32
N GLY A 196 -4.84 12.48 69.08
CA GLY A 196 -4.77 13.67 68.21
C GLY A 196 -3.72 14.70 68.61
N VAL A 197 -3.35 14.76 69.89
CA VAL A 197 -2.27 15.66 70.37
C VAL A 197 -0.89 15.16 69.90
N CYS A 198 -0.62 13.85 69.97
CA CYS A 198 0.64 13.27 69.48
C CYS A 198 0.74 13.36 67.95
N TRP A 199 -0.39 13.30 67.25
CA TRP A 199 -0.45 13.44 65.80
C TRP A 199 -0.22 14.88 65.33
N ALA A 200 -0.87 15.86 65.96
CA ALA A 200 -0.71 17.27 65.63
C ALA A 200 0.73 17.77 65.86
N GLN A 201 1.39 17.27 66.92
CA GLN A 201 2.79 17.62 67.23
C GLN A 201 3.79 17.03 66.21
N ALA A 202 3.49 15.88 65.60
CA ALA A 202 4.32 15.29 64.53
C ALA A 202 4.21 16.07 63.21
N GLN A 203 3.05 16.65 62.91
CA GLN A 203 2.85 17.48 61.72
C GLN A 203 3.66 18.80 61.77
N ASP A 204 3.82 19.40 62.94
CA ASP A 204 4.52 20.69 63.09
C ASP A 204 6.05 20.58 62.85
N LEU A 205 6.64 19.41 63.10
CA LEU A 205 8.05 19.12 62.79
C LEU A 205 8.29 18.76 61.32
N SER A 206 7.32 18.11 60.66
CA SER A 206 7.40 17.76 59.22
C SER A 206 7.38 19.01 58.31
N LEU A 207 6.76 20.09 58.79
CA LEU A 207 6.73 21.40 58.12
C LEU A 207 8.04 22.19 58.24
N ARG A 208 8.96 21.82 59.16
CA ARG A 208 10.27 22.50 59.27
C ARG A 208 11.39 21.83 58.49
N VAL A 209 11.19 20.63 57.96
CA VAL A 209 12.21 19.90 57.17
C VAL A 209 12.04 20.12 55.66
N THR A 210 10.90 20.63 55.21
CA THR A 210 10.53 20.70 53.78
C THR A 210 10.92 21.98 53.04
N GLU A 211 11.78 22.84 53.60
CA GLU A 211 12.41 23.95 52.85
C GLU A 211 13.78 23.62 52.25
N GLY A 212 14.19 22.34 52.20
CA GLY A 212 15.55 21.99 51.81
C GLY A 212 15.76 20.72 50.99
N GLN A 213 14.94 20.37 50.00
CA GLN A 213 15.32 19.35 49.00
C GLN A 213 14.84 19.69 47.58
N GLN A 214 15.79 20.11 46.73
CA GLN A 214 15.64 20.26 45.27
C GLN A 214 15.26 18.92 44.60
N GLU A 215 14.20 18.93 43.79
CA GLU A 215 13.95 17.89 42.78
C GLU A 215 15.15 17.79 41.83
N ARG A 216 15.86 16.66 41.85
CA ARG A 216 16.89 16.36 40.85
C ARG A 216 16.23 16.12 39.49
N LEU A 217 16.27 17.12 38.61
CA LEU A 217 16.02 16.94 37.17
C LEU A 217 16.91 15.78 36.66
N GLN A 218 16.30 14.72 36.12
CA GLN A 218 17.04 13.64 35.48
C GLN A 218 17.80 14.21 34.26
N GLN A 219 19.13 14.28 34.37
CA GLN A 219 20.02 14.74 33.31
C GLN A 219 20.61 13.54 32.56
N ILE A 220 20.48 13.55 31.23
CA ILE A 220 21.01 12.56 30.30
C ILE A 220 22.31 13.12 29.72
N VAL A 221 23.45 12.49 29.98
CA VAL A 221 24.72 12.93 29.39
C VAL A 221 24.91 12.29 28.01
N LEU A 222 25.05 13.09 26.96
CA LEU A 222 25.39 12.60 25.62
C LEU A 222 26.89 12.81 25.36
N PRO A 223 27.67 11.77 25.00
CA PRO A 223 29.12 11.89 24.88
C PRO A 223 29.56 12.68 23.64
N ASN A 224 28.80 12.58 22.55
CA ASN A 224 29.21 13.08 21.23
C ASN A 224 28.37 14.26 20.73
N ILE A 225 27.35 14.66 21.49
CA ILE A 225 26.49 15.78 21.14
C ILE A 225 26.60 16.81 22.25
N ARG A 226 26.89 18.04 21.87
CA ARG A 226 26.97 19.18 22.77
C ARG A 226 25.75 20.08 22.61
N ARG A 227 25.52 21.02 23.53
CA ARG A 227 24.42 21.97 23.42
C ARG A 227 24.75 23.33 24.00
N ALA A 228 24.00 24.32 23.53
CA ALA A 228 23.92 25.62 24.16
C ALA A 228 23.11 25.57 25.47
N ALA A 229 23.34 26.57 26.32
CA ALA A 229 22.46 26.86 27.44
C ALA A 229 21.06 27.25 26.94
N ASP A 230 20.02 26.74 27.60
CA ASP A 230 18.63 27.11 27.27
C ASP A 230 18.26 28.40 28.00
N THR A 231 18.71 29.52 27.44
CA THR A 231 18.57 30.84 28.05
C THR A 231 18.38 31.92 27.00
N ALA A 232 17.50 32.87 27.30
CA ALA A 232 17.27 34.03 26.47
C ALA A 232 18.19 35.22 26.78
N ARG A 233 19.05 35.11 27.82
CA ARG A 233 19.79 36.25 28.37
C ARG A 233 20.98 36.70 27.51
N HIS A 234 21.63 35.77 26.83
CA HIS A 234 22.82 36.04 26.01
C HIS A 234 22.71 35.35 24.64
N CYS A 235 23.58 35.75 23.71
CA CYS A 235 23.73 35.05 22.44
C CYS A 235 24.25 33.61 22.67
N VAL A 236 23.97 32.69 21.75
CA VAL A 236 24.56 31.33 21.73
C VAL A 236 26.10 31.38 21.77
N PHE A 237 26.69 32.45 21.24
CA PHE A 237 28.09 32.82 21.46
C PHE A 237 28.17 33.67 22.73
N GLN A 238 28.61 33.10 23.86
CA GLN A 238 28.63 33.82 25.14
C GLN A 238 29.61 34.99 25.18
N GLU A 239 30.66 34.96 24.34
CA GLU A 239 31.63 36.05 24.17
C GLU A 239 31.06 37.25 23.37
N CYS A 240 29.82 37.12 22.87
CA CYS A 240 29.16 38.17 22.10
C CYS A 240 28.74 39.35 22.98
N THR A 241 29.19 40.55 22.61
CA THR A 241 28.85 41.81 23.30
C THR A 241 27.64 42.53 22.70
N GLU A 242 27.12 42.07 21.55
CA GLU A 242 25.95 42.66 20.90
C GLU A 242 24.73 42.64 21.82
N ALA A 243 23.86 43.65 21.74
CA ALA A 243 22.65 43.74 22.56
C ALA A 243 21.48 42.93 21.97
N GLU A 244 21.49 42.64 20.67
CA GLU A 244 20.38 41.97 19.99
C GLU A 244 20.19 40.51 20.40
N ARG A 245 18.93 40.09 20.61
CA ARG A 245 18.57 38.74 21.07
C ARG A 245 17.40 38.18 20.24
N ASN A 246 17.70 37.73 19.03
CA ASN A 246 16.71 37.10 18.15
C ASN A 246 16.60 35.60 18.42
N LEU A 247 15.42 35.00 18.16
CA LEU A 247 15.26 33.56 18.17
C LEU A 247 16.13 32.92 17.07
N VAL A 248 16.78 31.80 17.39
CA VAL A 248 17.55 31.05 16.39
C VAL A 248 16.56 30.36 15.44
N PRO A 249 16.61 30.62 14.11
CA PRO A 249 15.71 29.96 13.15
C PRO A 249 15.83 28.44 13.20
N GLU A 250 14.71 27.74 12.98
CA GLU A 250 14.66 26.28 13.04
C GLU A 250 15.61 25.60 12.02
N GLU A 251 15.76 26.21 10.84
CA GLU A 251 16.72 25.76 9.80
C GLU A 251 18.17 25.83 10.29
N THR A 252 18.56 26.95 10.93
CA THR A 252 19.89 27.11 11.52
C THR A 252 20.12 26.11 12.66
N ARG A 253 19.13 25.92 13.54
CA ARG A 253 19.21 24.92 14.63
C ARG A 253 19.43 23.51 14.09
N ARG A 254 18.79 23.16 12.95
CA ARG A 254 18.94 21.87 12.28
C ARG A 254 20.31 21.72 11.63
N GLU A 255 20.75 22.72 10.86
CA GLU A 255 22.05 22.68 10.19
C GLU A 255 23.18 22.50 11.21
N VAL A 256 23.14 23.27 12.31
CA VAL A 256 24.17 23.23 13.35
C VAL A 256 24.18 21.88 14.07
N LEU A 257 23.02 21.28 14.32
CA LEU A 257 22.91 19.96 14.92
C LEU A 257 23.48 18.85 14.01
N ILE A 258 23.17 18.88 12.71
CA ILE A 258 23.61 17.85 11.76
C ILE A 258 25.10 17.99 11.45
N ARG A 259 25.56 19.22 11.20
CA ARG A 259 26.90 19.49 10.67
C ARG A 259 27.97 19.59 11.76
N TYR A 260 27.62 20.12 12.93
CA TYR A 260 28.56 20.37 14.02
C TYR A 260 28.23 19.59 15.30
N GLN A 261 27.26 18.67 15.26
CA GLN A 261 26.86 17.85 16.41
C GLN A 261 26.49 18.69 17.65
N TYR A 262 25.95 19.89 17.42
CA TYR A 262 25.67 20.87 18.45
C TYR A 262 24.19 21.25 18.47
N PHE A 263 23.51 20.97 19.57
CA PHE A 263 22.08 21.24 19.76
C PHE A 263 21.85 22.66 20.31
N ILE A 264 21.02 23.43 19.63
CA ILE A 264 20.58 24.75 20.08
C ILE A 264 19.14 24.64 20.61
N PRO A 265 18.89 24.82 21.92
CA PRO A 265 17.54 24.81 22.49
C PRO A 265 16.64 25.93 21.95
N ARG A 266 15.31 25.76 22.05
CA ARG A 266 14.32 26.76 21.58
C ARG A 266 14.43 28.10 22.30
N GLY A 267 14.85 28.10 23.56
CA GLY A 267 15.01 29.32 24.37
C GLY A 267 16.31 30.09 24.09
N ALA A 268 17.24 29.53 23.30
CA ALA A 268 18.48 30.21 22.96
C ALA A 268 18.24 31.43 22.03
N ARG A 269 19.20 32.37 22.02
CA ARG A 269 19.13 33.61 21.23
C ARG A 269 20.40 33.85 20.42
N ILE A 270 20.29 34.55 19.29
CA ILE A 270 21.41 34.93 18.44
C ILE A 270 21.27 36.40 17.98
N CYS A 271 22.37 37.15 17.88
CA CYS A 271 22.35 38.50 17.30
C CYS A 271 22.37 38.44 15.76
N SER A 272 22.06 39.54 15.08
CA SER A 272 22.04 39.54 13.60
C SER A 272 23.43 39.32 12.99
N LEU A 273 24.49 39.84 13.62
CA LEU A 273 25.88 39.64 13.17
C LEU A 273 26.29 38.16 13.20
N HIS A 274 26.08 37.46 14.31
CA HIS A 274 26.34 36.02 14.39
C HIS A 274 25.34 35.17 13.60
N ARG A 275 24.23 35.74 13.14
CA ARG A 275 23.35 35.02 12.22
C ARG A 275 23.94 34.94 10.82
N GLU A 276 24.63 35.99 10.38
CA GLU A 276 25.14 36.14 9.01
C GLU A 276 26.61 35.69 8.87
N GLU A 277 27.44 35.92 9.90
CA GLU A 277 28.91 35.74 9.82
C GLU A 277 29.48 34.72 10.81
N ALA A 278 28.66 33.97 11.57
CA ALA A 278 29.18 33.11 12.63
C ALA A 278 29.90 31.85 12.14
N ASN A 279 31.00 31.54 12.84
CA ASN A 279 31.65 30.25 12.78
C ASN A 279 31.06 29.27 13.82
N TYR A 280 30.02 28.55 13.42
CA TYR A 280 29.31 27.59 14.28
C TYR A 280 30.15 26.36 14.70
N GLU A 281 31.28 26.09 14.03
CA GLU A 281 32.18 24.97 14.37
C GLU A 281 32.78 25.14 15.77
N ASN A 282 33.09 26.38 16.15
CA ASN A 282 33.72 26.72 17.42
C ASN A 282 32.81 26.47 18.63
N LEU A 283 31.48 26.36 18.43
CA LEU A 283 30.52 26.14 19.52
C LEU A 283 30.72 24.79 20.20
N TYR A 284 31.13 23.76 19.46
CA TYR A 284 31.29 22.42 20.02
C TYR A 284 32.39 22.38 21.08
N THR A 285 33.51 23.06 20.80
CA THR A 285 34.71 23.12 21.64
C THR A 285 34.70 24.26 22.66
N ALA A 286 33.74 25.17 22.60
CA ALA A 286 33.65 26.30 23.52
C ALA A 286 33.52 25.84 24.99
N GLU A 287 34.13 26.56 25.93
CA GLU A 287 34.12 26.17 27.36
C GLU A 287 32.70 26.14 27.96
N TYR A 288 31.79 26.96 27.43
CA TYR A 288 30.39 27.04 27.83
C TYR A 288 29.48 25.97 27.17
N SER A 289 30.08 25.04 26.42
CA SER A 289 29.41 23.94 25.71
C SER A 289 28.98 22.82 26.66
N LEU A 290 27.67 22.59 26.77
CA LEU A 290 27.11 21.63 27.72
C LEU A 290 26.92 20.25 27.07
N ASN A 291 27.00 19.16 27.84
CA ASN A 291 26.73 17.79 27.37
C ASN A 291 25.59 17.08 28.13
N ASN A 292 24.92 17.78 29.04
CA ASN A 292 23.82 17.26 29.83
C ASN A 292 22.46 17.68 29.26
N PHE A 293 21.59 16.74 28.94
CA PHE A 293 20.32 16.94 28.26
C PHE A 293 19.16 16.57 29.18
N THR A 294 18.01 17.21 29.01
CA THR A 294 16.76 16.76 29.61
C THR A 294 16.03 15.87 28.60
N SER A 295 15.06 15.08 29.07
CA SER A 295 14.18 14.30 28.17
C SER A 295 13.54 15.19 27.09
N ALA A 296 13.12 16.41 27.44
CA ALA A 296 12.59 17.40 26.51
C ALA A 296 13.59 17.82 25.42
N HIS A 297 14.88 17.97 25.76
CA HIS A 297 15.91 18.25 24.76
C HIS A 297 16.11 17.08 23.79
N ILE A 298 16.05 15.83 24.29
CA ILE A 298 16.15 14.63 23.44
C ILE A 298 14.95 14.53 22.49
N GLU A 299 13.74 14.78 22.97
CA GLU A 299 12.54 14.83 22.13
C GLU A 299 12.65 15.91 21.03
N ASP A 300 13.18 17.09 21.37
CA ASP A 300 13.37 18.17 20.40
C ASP A 300 14.45 17.82 19.36
N ILE A 301 15.54 17.15 19.75
CA ILE A 301 16.55 16.60 18.82
C ILE A 301 15.91 15.61 17.85
N ILE A 302 15.12 14.66 18.35
CA ILE A 302 14.41 13.68 17.51
C ILE A 302 13.48 14.41 16.54
N PHE A 303 12.72 15.40 17.01
CA PHE A 303 11.83 16.20 16.17
C PHE A 303 12.59 16.92 15.06
N ILE A 304 13.72 17.58 15.37
CA ILE A 304 14.58 18.26 14.39
C ILE A 304 15.15 17.28 13.35
N LEU A 305 15.56 16.08 13.78
CA LEU A 305 16.18 15.07 12.91
C LEU A 305 15.17 14.26 12.08
N THR A 306 13.93 14.10 12.55
CA THR A 306 12.88 13.32 11.85
C THR A 306 12.28 14.04 10.63
N THR A 307 13.06 14.81 9.88
CA THR A 307 12.54 15.62 8.77
C THR A 307 11.78 14.79 7.73
N SER A 308 10.53 15.21 7.52
CA SER A 308 9.60 14.77 6.48
C SER A 308 10.18 14.79 5.05
N LEU A 309 9.65 13.91 4.18
CA LEU A 309 9.81 13.96 2.71
C LEU A 309 9.29 15.26 2.05
N SER A 310 8.90 16.27 2.85
CA SER A 310 8.43 17.58 2.40
C SER A 310 9.46 18.37 1.58
N GLN A 311 10.75 18.03 1.65
CA GLN A 311 11.82 18.65 0.87
C GLN A 311 12.34 17.73 -0.24
N TYR A 312 11.48 17.33 -1.19
CA TYR A 312 11.82 16.40 -2.28
C TYR A 312 13.07 16.78 -3.09
N ASN A 313 13.38 18.08 -3.18
CA ASN A 313 14.58 18.59 -3.86
C ASN A 313 15.90 18.06 -3.25
N ASN A 314 15.89 17.77 -1.95
CA ASN A 314 17.08 17.35 -1.20
C ASN A 314 17.34 15.82 -1.29
N TYR A 315 16.44 15.07 -1.91
CA TYR A 315 16.60 13.63 -2.09
C TYR A 315 17.41 13.32 -3.36
N PRO A 316 18.27 12.29 -3.35
CA PRO A 316 18.90 11.77 -4.56
C PRO A 316 17.89 11.34 -5.62
N ASP A 317 18.22 11.47 -6.90
CA ASP A 317 17.29 11.24 -8.00
C ASP A 317 16.72 9.82 -8.04
N ASN A 318 17.51 8.82 -7.66
CA ASN A 318 17.04 7.43 -7.56
C ASN A 318 15.96 7.24 -6.49
N GLN A 319 15.99 8.01 -5.40
CA GLN A 319 14.96 7.95 -4.36
C GLN A 319 13.69 8.67 -4.81
N VAL A 320 13.83 9.80 -5.51
CA VAL A 320 12.69 10.50 -6.11
C VAL A 320 11.99 9.58 -7.11
N ASP A 321 12.73 9.00 -8.05
CA ASP A 321 12.18 8.05 -9.03
C ASP A 321 11.51 6.84 -8.35
N TYR A 322 12.10 6.31 -7.27
CA TYR A 322 11.47 5.23 -6.52
C TYR A 322 10.09 5.60 -5.97
N PHE A 323 9.96 6.78 -5.34
CA PHE A 323 8.72 7.20 -4.66
C PHE A 323 7.65 7.76 -5.60
N ILE A 324 8.03 8.55 -6.61
CA ILE A 324 7.07 9.22 -7.51
C ILE A 324 7.05 8.64 -8.93
N GLY A 325 8.03 7.80 -9.30
CA GLY A 325 8.10 7.16 -10.61
C GLY A 325 8.56 8.07 -11.75
N LEU A 326 9.12 9.23 -11.42
CA LEU A 326 9.57 10.26 -12.37
C LEU A 326 10.87 10.90 -11.86
N SER A 327 11.69 11.35 -12.80
CA SER A 327 12.86 12.19 -12.51
C SER A 327 12.44 13.60 -12.06
N LYS A 328 13.36 14.32 -11.40
CA LYS A 328 13.14 15.73 -11.03
C LYS A 328 12.87 16.62 -12.25
N GLN A 329 13.53 16.34 -13.38
CA GLN A 329 13.32 17.06 -14.63
C GLN A 329 11.89 16.87 -15.15
N GLN A 330 11.41 15.62 -15.20
CA GLN A 330 10.03 15.33 -15.62
C GLN A 330 9.01 15.97 -14.66
N HIS A 331 9.28 15.95 -13.36
CA HIS A 331 8.45 16.66 -12.38
C HIS A 331 8.40 18.17 -12.65
N ALA A 332 9.54 18.81 -12.96
CA ALA A 332 9.60 20.22 -13.33
C ALA A 332 8.82 20.51 -14.63
N GLN A 333 8.95 19.65 -15.65
CA GLN A 333 8.21 19.76 -16.91
C GLN A 333 6.69 19.74 -16.69
N ILE A 334 6.18 18.91 -15.76
CA ILE A 334 4.74 18.91 -15.42
C ILE A 334 4.33 20.26 -14.80
N LEU A 335 5.15 20.82 -13.91
CA LEU A 335 4.85 22.12 -13.29
C LEU A 335 4.91 23.27 -14.31
N GLU A 336 5.84 23.23 -15.25
CA GLU A 336 5.90 24.19 -16.36
C GLU A 336 4.67 24.10 -17.26
N ALA A 337 4.24 22.88 -17.58
CA ALA A 337 3.02 22.62 -18.33
C ALA A 337 1.73 22.93 -17.55
N THR A 338 1.81 23.17 -16.23
CA THR A 338 0.67 23.51 -15.37
C THR A 338 0.92 24.77 -14.52
N PRO A 339 0.91 25.97 -15.12
CA PRO A 339 1.20 27.22 -14.40
C PRO A 339 0.32 27.45 -13.17
N ARG A 340 -0.95 27.01 -13.22
CA ARG A 340 -1.87 27.08 -12.07
C ARG A 340 -1.39 26.26 -10.89
N LEU A 341 -0.82 25.08 -11.14
CA LEU A 341 -0.27 24.23 -10.09
C LEU A 341 1.07 24.78 -9.61
N ARG A 342 1.94 25.24 -10.52
CA ARG A 342 3.24 25.84 -10.17
C ARG A 342 3.10 27.06 -9.26
N ASN A 343 2.14 27.94 -9.56
CA ASN A 343 1.94 29.20 -8.83
C ASN A 343 1.09 29.03 -7.56
N MET A 344 0.49 27.86 -7.34
CA MET A 344 -0.29 27.56 -6.15
C MET A 344 0.63 27.41 -4.94
N ASN A 345 0.20 27.93 -3.78
CA ASN A 345 0.89 27.67 -2.52
C ASN A 345 0.96 26.15 -2.26
N ARG A 346 2.18 25.63 -2.08
CA ARG A 346 2.49 24.19 -1.97
C ARG A 346 2.09 23.36 -3.20
N GLY A 347 1.95 23.95 -4.37
CA GLY A 347 1.52 23.25 -5.58
C GLY A 347 2.51 22.19 -6.07
N SER A 348 3.82 22.50 -6.06
CA SER A 348 4.87 21.50 -6.29
C SER A 348 4.76 20.32 -5.33
N PHE A 349 4.53 20.57 -4.04
CA PHE A 349 4.35 19.52 -3.04
C PHE A 349 3.07 18.72 -3.28
N ALA A 350 1.97 19.38 -3.68
CA ALA A 350 0.72 18.72 -4.03
C ALA A 350 0.89 17.75 -5.20
N LEU A 351 1.67 18.14 -6.22
CA LEU A 351 2.05 17.27 -7.33
C LEU A 351 2.85 16.07 -6.82
N THR A 352 3.90 16.30 -6.03
CA THR A 352 4.75 15.23 -5.48
C THR A 352 3.93 14.20 -4.70
N VAL A 353 3.02 14.64 -3.83
CA VAL A 353 2.17 13.74 -3.04
C VAL A 353 1.22 12.95 -3.93
N LEU A 354 0.62 13.59 -4.95
CA LEU A 354 -0.27 12.90 -5.89
C LEU A 354 0.49 11.83 -6.69
N LEU A 355 1.65 12.17 -7.25
CA LEU A 355 2.49 11.21 -7.97
C LEU A 355 2.95 10.06 -7.07
N CYS A 356 3.34 10.37 -5.83
CA CYS A 356 3.67 9.35 -4.84
C CYS A 356 2.48 8.41 -4.60
N LYS A 357 1.26 8.94 -4.50
CA LYS A 357 0.05 8.14 -4.34
C LYS A 357 -0.20 7.23 -5.54
N LEU A 358 -0.06 7.73 -6.76
CA LEU A 358 -0.26 6.93 -7.98
C LEU A 358 0.80 5.83 -8.09
N ARG A 359 2.07 6.18 -7.86
CA ARG A 359 3.23 5.28 -7.93
C ARG A 359 3.17 4.17 -6.89
N THR A 360 2.89 4.50 -5.63
CA THR A 360 2.94 3.54 -4.51
C THR A 360 1.61 2.83 -4.25
N GLY A 361 0.49 3.49 -4.55
CA GLY A 361 -0.85 3.02 -4.13
C GLY A 361 -1.14 3.23 -2.65
N ASP A 362 -0.32 4.00 -1.93
CA ASP A 362 -0.44 4.17 -0.49
C ASP A 362 -1.76 4.84 -0.05
N SER A 363 -2.25 4.44 1.12
CA SER A 363 -3.43 5.04 1.75
C SER A 363 -3.16 6.47 2.17
N GLY A 364 -4.22 7.27 2.32
CA GLY A 364 -4.08 8.65 2.81
C GLY A 364 -3.43 8.72 4.20
N ASP A 365 -3.65 7.72 5.05
CA ASP A 365 -3.02 7.65 6.38
C ASP A 365 -1.52 7.34 6.29
N ARG A 366 -1.11 6.44 5.38
CA ARG A 366 0.30 6.13 5.16
C ARG A 366 1.04 7.32 4.56
N LEU A 367 0.45 8.00 3.58
CA LEU A 367 1.00 9.24 3.03
C LEU A 367 1.07 10.35 4.09
N SER A 368 0.05 10.46 4.95
CA SER A 368 0.04 11.42 6.07
C SER A 368 1.19 11.19 7.04
N CYS A 369 1.48 9.93 7.36
CA CYS A 369 2.63 9.55 8.16
C CYS A 369 3.96 9.85 7.43
N LEU A 370 4.06 9.45 6.16
CA LEU A 370 5.27 9.60 5.34
C LEU A 370 5.68 11.06 5.15
N PHE A 371 4.72 11.93 4.86
CA PHE A 371 4.94 13.36 4.65
C PHE A 371 4.75 14.19 5.92
N GLN A 372 4.35 13.59 7.04
CA GLN A 372 4.05 14.29 8.31
C GLN A 372 3.09 15.49 8.13
N VAL A 373 2.14 15.35 7.22
CA VAL A 373 1.10 16.36 6.97
C VAL A 373 -0.24 15.72 7.31
N PRO A 374 -1.17 16.44 7.98
CA PRO A 374 -2.49 15.90 8.28
C PRO A 374 -3.18 15.36 7.03
N ARG A 375 -3.73 14.14 7.12
CA ARG A 375 -4.40 13.45 6.01
C ARG A 375 -5.38 14.33 5.24
N ARG A 376 -6.24 15.08 5.94
CA ARG A 376 -7.23 15.96 5.30
C ARG A 376 -6.56 17.00 4.40
N THR A 377 -5.47 17.60 4.86
CA THR A 377 -4.69 18.57 4.08
C THR A 377 -4.10 17.93 2.83
N LEU A 378 -3.53 16.72 2.94
CA LEU A 378 -3.04 15.98 1.77
C LEU A 378 -4.14 15.63 0.77
N GLU A 379 -5.29 15.17 1.25
CA GLU A 379 -6.46 14.85 0.41
C GLU A 379 -6.96 16.09 -0.34
N THR A 380 -7.04 17.24 0.33
CA THR A 380 -7.38 18.52 -0.31
C THR A 380 -6.35 18.91 -1.37
N LEU A 381 -5.06 18.90 -1.04
CA LEU A 381 -3.99 19.26 -1.99
C LEU A 381 -3.98 18.35 -3.22
N MET A 382 -4.07 17.04 -3.03
CA MET A 382 -4.14 16.09 -4.14
C MET A 382 -5.41 16.27 -4.98
N SER A 383 -6.54 16.66 -4.37
CA SER A 383 -7.78 16.91 -5.12
C SER A 383 -7.64 18.14 -6.03
N VAL A 384 -7.00 19.20 -5.53
CA VAL A 384 -6.70 20.39 -6.34
C VAL A 384 -5.70 20.04 -7.45
N ALA A 385 -4.63 19.32 -7.13
CA ALA A 385 -3.65 18.88 -8.13
C ALA A 385 -4.27 18.01 -9.22
N ARG A 386 -5.15 17.06 -8.87
CA ARG A 386 -5.92 16.25 -9.85
C ARG A 386 -6.72 17.13 -10.80
N ASN A 387 -7.47 18.09 -10.27
CA ASN A 387 -8.32 18.97 -11.08
C ASN A 387 -7.47 19.83 -12.02
N ILE A 388 -6.36 20.39 -11.54
CA ILE A 388 -5.47 21.19 -12.37
C ILE A 388 -4.81 20.32 -13.44
N LEU A 389 -4.27 19.15 -13.10
CA LEU A 389 -3.69 18.25 -14.10
C LEU A 389 -4.72 17.81 -15.15
N LEU A 390 -5.96 17.52 -14.74
CA LEU A 390 -7.02 17.12 -15.66
C LEU A 390 -7.40 18.23 -16.66
N MET A 391 -7.35 19.49 -16.24
CA MET A 391 -7.68 20.64 -17.09
C MET A 391 -6.50 21.12 -17.93
N ASP A 392 -5.30 21.14 -17.35
CA ASP A 392 -4.15 21.81 -17.93
C ASP A 392 -3.17 20.82 -18.58
N PHE A 393 -2.90 19.66 -17.96
CA PHE A 393 -1.88 18.71 -18.42
C PHE A 393 -2.46 17.61 -19.32
N VAL A 394 -3.53 16.94 -18.90
CA VAL A 394 -4.12 15.80 -19.62
C VAL A 394 -4.48 16.14 -21.07
N PRO A 395 -5.13 17.28 -21.39
CA PRO A 395 -5.48 17.63 -22.77
C PRO A 395 -4.26 17.91 -23.67
N GLN A 396 -3.05 18.03 -23.12
CA GLN A 396 -1.82 18.16 -23.90
C GLN A 396 -1.24 16.81 -24.33
N TYR A 397 -1.80 15.68 -23.89
CA TYR A 397 -1.24 14.35 -24.16
C TYR A 397 -2.28 13.26 -24.39
N LEU A 398 -3.57 13.54 -24.23
CA LEU A 398 -4.63 12.52 -24.25
C LEU A 398 -5.95 13.09 -24.77
N GLY A 399 -6.70 12.27 -25.51
CA GLY A 399 -8.01 12.60 -26.05
C GLY A 399 -7.97 12.99 -27.52
N PHE A 400 -9.13 12.88 -28.18
CA PHE A 400 -9.27 13.15 -29.61
C PHE A 400 -8.99 14.61 -30.01
N SER A 401 -9.08 15.54 -29.06
CA SER A 401 -8.73 16.96 -29.28
C SER A 401 -7.23 17.25 -29.28
N HIS A 402 -6.41 16.38 -28.67
CA HIS A 402 -4.96 16.57 -28.57
C HIS A 402 -4.21 16.14 -29.84
N LEU A 403 -4.68 15.05 -30.44
CA LEU A 403 -4.00 14.38 -31.55
C LEU A 403 -4.85 14.54 -32.82
N ARG A 404 -4.23 14.63 -33.99
CA ARG A 404 -4.94 14.50 -35.27
C ARG A 404 -4.96 13.04 -35.72
N ARG A 405 -6.00 12.63 -36.45
CA ARG A 405 -6.12 11.25 -36.96
C ARG A 405 -4.95 10.85 -37.86
N GLU A 406 -4.38 11.75 -38.66
CA GLU A 406 -3.18 11.49 -39.46
C GLU A 406 -1.93 11.22 -38.59
N GLN A 407 -1.87 11.77 -37.38
CA GLN A 407 -0.79 11.49 -36.43
C GLN A 407 -0.95 10.13 -35.73
N VAL A 408 -2.15 9.55 -35.74
CA VAL A 408 -2.37 8.14 -35.37
C VAL A 408 -1.92 7.25 -36.51
N ALA A 409 -2.33 7.53 -37.75
CA ALA A 409 -1.90 6.77 -38.92
C ALA A 409 -0.36 6.79 -39.11
N ALA A 410 0.30 7.92 -38.83
CA ALA A 410 1.76 8.02 -38.86
C ALA A 410 2.47 7.19 -37.77
N ARG A 411 1.74 6.67 -36.78
CA ARG A 411 2.22 5.77 -35.72
C ARG A 411 1.92 4.30 -36.01
N ASN A 412 1.41 3.98 -37.19
CA ASN A 412 1.24 2.60 -37.63
C ASN A 412 2.62 1.90 -37.57
N SER A 413 2.71 0.81 -36.83
CA SER A 413 3.92 -0.01 -36.76
C SER A 413 4.11 -0.69 -38.11
N TYR A 414 5.36 -1.02 -38.45
CA TYR A 414 5.67 -1.64 -39.74
C TYR A 414 4.79 -2.88 -40.00
N ILE A 415 4.66 -3.74 -38.99
CA ILE A 415 3.87 -4.98 -39.07
C ILE A 415 2.36 -4.68 -39.22
N ALA A 416 1.83 -3.70 -38.49
CA ALA A 416 0.40 -3.37 -38.57
C ALA A 416 0.05 -2.76 -39.93
N ASP A 417 0.88 -1.82 -40.41
CA ASP A 417 0.66 -1.11 -41.67
C ASP A 417 0.67 -2.08 -42.88
N HIS A 418 1.59 -3.05 -42.90
CA HIS A 418 1.68 -4.02 -43.99
C HIS A 418 0.59 -5.09 -43.97
N ILE A 419 0.05 -5.43 -42.80
CA ILE A 419 -0.95 -6.50 -42.68
C ILE A 419 -2.37 -5.96 -42.83
N PHE A 420 -2.65 -4.80 -42.24
CA PHE A 420 -4.00 -4.24 -42.13
C PHE A 420 -4.15 -2.84 -42.69
N GLY A 421 -3.04 -2.14 -42.94
CA GLY A 421 -3.05 -0.81 -43.51
C GLY A 421 -2.84 -0.82 -45.03
N GLU A 422 -2.37 0.33 -45.52
CA GLU A 422 -1.99 0.54 -46.92
C GLU A 422 -0.59 1.17 -46.95
N PRO A 423 0.48 0.36 -46.94
CA PRO A 423 1.84 0.86 -46.73
C PRO A 423 2.29 1.82 -47.84
N ASP A 424 1.82 1.58 -49.06
CA ASP A 424 2.13 2.37 -50.27
C ASP A 424 1.21 3.59 -50.46
N ALA A 425 0.15 3.72 -49.65
CA ALA A 425 -0.76 4.86 -49.76
C ALA A 425 -0.09 6.16 -49.29
N PRO A 426 -0.44 7.31 -49.90
CA PRO A 426 -0.02 8.62 -49.40
C PRO A 426 -0.39 8.81 -47.92
N ALA A 427 0.44 9.52 -47.15
CA ALA A 427 0.24 9.71 -45.71
C ALA A 427 -1.15 10.26 -45.31
N ALA A 428 -1.78 11.06 -46.19
CA ALA A 428 -3.12 11.59 -45.98
C ALA A 428 -4.25 10.55 -46.16
N GLN A 429 -3.97 9.45 -46.85
CA GLN A 429 -4.91 8.36 -47.14
C GLN A 429 -4.67 7.12 -46.27
N LYS A 430 -3.49 7.00 -45.64
CA LYS A 430 -3.19 5.88 -44.75
C LYS A 430 -4.27 5.73 -43.66
N PRO A 431 -4.82 4.52 -43.43
CA PRO A 431 -5.77 4.27 -42.36
C PRO A 431 -5.12 4.46 -40.98
N ALA A 432 -5.85 5.03 -40.03
CA ALA A 432 -5.44 4.99 -38.63
C ALA A 432 -5.70 3.59 -38.07
N ILE A 433 -4.67 2.97 -37.50
CA ILE A 433 -4.79 1.65 -36.87
C ILE A 433 -4.85 1.81 -35.35
N THR A 434 -6.02 1.50 -34.79
CA THR A 434 -6.29 1.57 -33.35
C THR A 434 -6.44 0.18 -32.75
N ILE A 435 -5.79 -0.05 -31.62
CA ILE A 435 -5.91 -1.26 -30.81
C ILE A 435 -6.67 -0.90 -29.54
N ALA A 436 -7.76 -1.63 -29.27
CA ALA A 436 -8.62 -1.37 -28.13
C ALA A 436 -8.71 -2.57 -27.19
N ASP A 437 -8.69 -2.30 -25.89
CA ASP A 437 -8.89 -3.33 -24.86
C ASP A 437 -9.35 -2.71 -23.54
N ALA A 438 -10.10 -3.49 -22.75
CA ALA A 438 -10.45 -3.14 -21.39
C ALA A 438 -9.44 -3.72 -20.40
N THR A 439 -9.01 -2.92 -19.43
CA THR A 439 -8.26 -3.43 -18.29
C THR A 439 -9.14 -3.56 -17.05
N TYR A 440 -8.63 -4.25 -16.04
CA TYR A 440 -9.34 -4.43 -14.77
C TYR A 440 -8.57 -3.75 -13.64
N ILE A 441 -9.29 -2.92 -12.88
CA ILE A 441 -8.86 -2.39 -11.59
C ILE A 441 -9.72 -3.07 -10.52
N TYR A 442 -9.10 -3.91 -9.69
CA TYR A 442 -9.82 -4.59 -8.60
C TYR A 442 -10.23 -3.57 -7.53
N THR A 443 -11.44 -3.70 -7.00
CA THR A 443 -11.98 -2.83 -5.96
C THR A 443 -12.33 -3.65 -4.72
N GLN A 444 -12.38 -2.98 -3.57
CA GLN A 444 -12.83 -3.60 -2.34
C GLN A 444 -14.32 -3.96 -2.42
N LYS A 445 -14.73 -5.04 -1.74
CA LYS A 445 -16.16 -5.33 -1.54
C LYS A 445 -16.83 -4.13 -0.85
N SER A 446 -17.96 -3.68 -1.38
CA SER A 446 -18.70 -2.52 -0.89
C SER A 446 -19.96 -2.93 -0.13
N SER A 447 -20.33 -2.20 0.91
CA SER A 447 -21.65 -2.32 1.55
C SER A 447 -22.76 -1.62 0.75
N ASN A 448 -22.41 -0.81 -0.25
CA ASN A 448 -23.36 -0.36 -1.26
C ASN A 448 -23.64 -1.53 -2.20
N TYR A 449 -24.76 -2.22 -1.97
CA TYR A 449 -25.12 -3.43 -2.73
C TYR A 449 -25.33 -3.19 -4.23
N LEU A 450 -25.75 -1.99 -4.65
CA LEU A 450 -25.83 -1.66 -6.07
C LEU A 450 -24.42 -1.64 -6.68
N PHE A 451 -23.53 -0.81 -6.13
CA PHE A 451 -22.14 -0.75 -6.57
C PHE A 451 -21.44 -2.10 -6.47
N GLN A 452 -21.70 -2.89 -5.43
CA GLN A 452 -21.12 -4.22 -5.27
C GLN A 452 -21.60 -5.17 -6.38
N LYS A 453 -22.88 -5.13 -6.77
CA LYS A 453 -23.42 -5.95 -7.87
C LYS A 453 -22.80 -5.54 -9.21
N ASP A 454 -22.76 -4.25 -9.51
CA ASP A 454 -22.22 -3.74 -10.77
C ASP A 454 -20.73 -4.06 -10.90
N THR A 455 -19.97 -3.94 -9.81
CA THR A 455 -18.53 -4.22 -9.85
C THR A 455 -18.19 -5.69 -9.74
N TYR A 456 -19.12 -6.60 -9.44
CA TYR A 456 -18.77 -8.02 -9.27
C TYR A 456 -18.63 -8.74 -10.61
N SER A 457 -17.42 -9.23 -10.92
CA SER A 457 -17.16 -10.04 -12.10
C SER A 457 -17.36 -11.52 -11.83
N LEU A 458 -18.28 -12.16 -12.55
CA LEU A 458 -18.43 -13.62 -12.53
C LEU A 458 -17.24 -14.35 -13.14
N HIS A 459 -16.52 -13.72 -14.07
CA HIS A 459 -15.34 -14.32 -14.71
C HIS A 459 -14.09 -14.26 -13.82
N LYS A 460 -13.93 -13.19 -13.03
CA LYS A 460 -12.78 -13.03 -12.11
C LYS A 460 -13.11 -13.39 -10.66
N HIS A 461 -14.38 -13.70 -10.37
CA HIS A 461 -14.91 -13.95 -9.03
C HIS A 461 -14.49 -12.89 -8.00
N ARG A 462 -14.47 -11.61 -8.43
CA ARG A 462 -14.01 -10.47 -7.62
C ARG A 462 -14.64 -9.16 -8.09
N ASN A 463 -14.73 -8.18 -7.18
CA ASN A 463 -15.11 -6.81 -7.51
C ASN A 463 -14.01 -6.08 -8.31
N LEU A 464 -14.39 -5.45 -9.42
CA LEU A 464 -13.53 -4.68 -10.31
C LEU A 464 -14.30 -3.61 -11.07
N LEU A 465 -13.57 -2.63 -11.59
CA LEU A 465 -14.03 -1.65 -12.57
C LEU A 465 -13.18 -1.76 -13.83
N LYS A 466 -13.73 -1.34 -14.98
CA LYS A 466 -13.10 -1.46 -16.29
C LYS A 466 -12.79 -0.10 -16.92
N PRO A 467 -11.54 0.40 -16.84
CA PRO A 467 -11.07 1.39 -17.79
C PRO A 467 -10.89 0.76 -19.17
N PHE A 468 -11.30 1.47 -20.21
CA PHE A 468 -11.18 1.06 -21.60
C PHE A 468 -10.13 1.93 -22.29
N ILE A 469 -9.20 1.31 -23.02
CA ILE A 469 -8.04 2.00 -23.61
C ILE A 469 -8.11 1.89 -25.13
N LEU A 470 -7.86 3.02 -25.80
CA LEU A 470 -7.60 3.12 -27.22
C LEU A 470 -6.13 3.52 -27.40
N CYS A 471 -5.35 2.73 -28.14
CA CYS A 471 -3.95 3.06 -28.42
C CYS A 471 -3.58 2.80 -29.89
N ALA A 472 -2.60 3.54 -30.38
CA ALA A 472 -1.98 3.27 -31.67
C ALA A 472 -1.12 2.00 -31.60
N SER A 473 -0.70 1.48 -32.76
CA SER A 473 0.12 0.26 -32.84
C SER A 473 1.54 0.40 -32.30
N ASP A 474 2.03 1.61 -32.06
CA ASP A 474 3.27 1.89 -31.33
C ASP A 474 3.04 2.01 -29.80
N GLY A 475 1.80 1.85 -29.35
CA GLY A 475 1.38 1.94 -27.95
C GLY A 475 1.15 3.36 -27.42
N TYR A 476 1.18 4.40 -28.27
CA TYR A 476 0.73 5.73 -27.88
C TYR A 476 -0.76 5.67 -27.51
N ILE A 477 -1.12 6.16 -26.33
CA ILE A 477 -2.50 6.09 -25.84
C ILE A 477 -3.29 7.23 -26.48
N ILE A 478 -4.26 6.90 -27.33
CA ILE A 478 -5.11 7.89 -28.00
C ILE A 478 -6.10 8.46 -26.97
N ASP A 479 -6.80 7.58 -26.27
CA ASP A 479 -7.77 7.95 -25.24
C ASP A 479 -8.03 6.81 -24.25
N VAL A 480 -8.60 7.15 -23.09
CA VAL A 480 -9.10 6.21 -22.10
C VAL A 480 -10.52 6.58 -21.64
N ARG A 481 -11.40 5.58 -21.61
CA ARG A 481 -12.83 5.71 -21.33
C ARG A 481 -13.25 4.90 -20.10
N GLY A 482 -14.43 5.18 -19.57
CA GLY A 482 -15.00 4.50 -18.39
C GLY A 482 -15.05 5.37 -17.12
N PRO A 483 -15.04 4.76 -15.91
CA PRO A 483 -14.87 3.34 -15.68
C PRO A 483 -16.19 2.60 -15.90
N TYR A 484 -16.17 1.50 -16.64
CA TYR A 484 -17.36 0.69 -16.87
C TYR A 484 -17.55 -0.35 -15.76
N SER A 485 -18.80 -0.81 -15.64
CA SER A 485 -19.20 -1.90 -14.76
C SER A 485 -18.42 -3.19 -15.09
N ALA A 486 -18.26 -4.08 -14.10
CA ALA A 486 -17.65 -5.39 -14.36
C ALA A 486 -18.53 -6.26 -15.26
N THR A 487 -19.83 -6.00 -15.28
CA THR A 487 -20.84 -6.72 -16.08
C THR A 487 -20.92 -6.25 -17.53
N THR A 488 -20.46 -5.03 -17.84
CA THR A 488 -20.44 -4.51 -19.22
C THR A 488 -19.33 -5.23 -19.98
N ASN A 489 -19.67 -5.96 -21.05
CA ASN A 489 -18.67 -6.60 -21.91
C ASN A 489 -18.02 -5.58 -22.85
N ASP A 490 -16.90 -5.96 -23.46
CA ASP A 490 -16.07 -5.01 -24.20
C ASP A 490 -16.73 -4.61 -25.54
N ALA A 491 -17.54 -5.48 -26.15
CA ALA A 491 -18.37 -5.16 -27.32
C ALA A 491 -19.42 -4.07 -27.02
N THR A 492 -20.10 -4.15 -25.88
CA THR A 492 -21.06 -3.12 -25.44
C THR A 492 -20.35 -1.78 -25.22
N ILE A 493 -19.18 -1.79 -24.60
CA ILE A 493 -18.37 -0.57 -24.43
C ILE A 493 -18.02 0.04 -25.79
N MET A 494 -17.59 -0.77 -26.75
CA MET A 494 -17.29 -0.29 -28.09
C MET A 494 -18.52 0.32 -28.78
N ASN A 495 -19.68 -0.34 -28.71
CA ASN A 495 -20.92 0.19 -29.28
C ASN A 495 -21.32 1.53 -28.68
N ASP A 496 -21.14 1.73 -27.37
CA ASP A 496 -21.37 3.03 -26.74
C ASP A 496 -20.44 4.11 -27.34
N LEU A 497 -19.15 3.79 -27.57
CA LEU A 497 -18.19 4.70 -28.19
C LEU A 497 -18.53 5.02 -29.65
N LEU A 498 -19.03 4.05 -30.42
CA LEU A 498 -19.45 4.26 -31.81
C LEU A 498 -20.65 5.21 -31.95
N ASN A 499 -21.36 5.47 -30.86
CA ASN A 499 -22.44 6.45 -30.80
C ASN A 499 -21.97 7.85 -30.34
N GLU A 500 -20.72 8.01 -29.91
CA GLU A 500 -20.16 9.31 -29.51
C GLU A 500 -19.81 10.16 -30.75
N THR A 501 -20.30 11.40 -30.80
CA THR A 501 -19.98 12.33 -31.91
C THR A 501 -18.48 12.57 -32.05
N GLU A 502 -17.76 12.79 -30.95
CA GLU A 502 -16.31 13.01 -30.96
C GLU A 502 -15.54 11.83 -31.57
N PHE A 503 -16.00 10.60 -31.35
CA PHE A 503 -15.40 9.40 -31.92
C PHE A 503 -15.60 9.33 -33.44
N ASN A 504 -16.83 9.58 -33.90
CA ASN A 504 -17.18 9.55 -35.33
C ASN A 504 -16.56 10.72 -36.10
N ASP A 505 -16.37 11.88 -35.46
CA ASP A 505 -15.70 13.04 -36.08
C ASP A 505 -14.19 12.81 -36.22
N PHE A 506 -13.60 12.02 -35.32
CA PHE A 506 -12.17 11.74 -35.31
C PHE A 506 -11.77 10.66 -36.33
N TYR A 507 -12.47 9.53 -36.36
CA TYR A 507 -12.17 8.40 -37.25
C TYR A 507 -12.90 8.51 -38.59
N LYS A 508 -12.27 8.00 -39.65
CA LYS A 508 -12.81 7.99 -41.02
C LYS A 508 -13.13 6.58 -41.50
N GLU A 509 -13.93 6.48 -42.55
CA GLU A 509 -14.13 5.22 -43.26
C GLU A 509 -12.78 4.57 -43.61
N ASN A 510 -12.74 3.25 -43.53
CA ASN A 510 -11.57 2.38 -43.67
C ASN A 510 -10.51 2.49 -42.55
N ASP A 511 -10.74 3.27 -41.49
CA ASP A 511 -9.90 3.17 -40.28
C ASP A 511 -10.06 1.79 -39.62
N VAL A 512 -8.96 1.29 -39.05
CA VAL A 512 -8.81 -0.10 -38.66
C VAL A 512 -8.82 -0.25 -37.14
N PHE A 513 -9.59 -1.23 -36.65
CA PHE A 513 -9.65 -1.61 -35.25
C PHE A 513 -9.17 -3.05 -35.04
N ILE A 514 -8.09 -3.21 -34.27
CA ILE A 514 -7.56 -4.52 -33.88
C ILE A 514 -8.05 -4.83 -32.46
N LEU A 515 -8.87 -5.88 -32.35
CA LEU A 515 -9.67 -6.18 -31.16
C LEU A 515 -9.42 -7.60 -30.64
N ASP A 516 -9.80 -7.87 -29.39
CA ASP A 516 -9.87 -9.23 -28.88
C ASP A 516 -11.17 -9.94 -29.31
N ARG A 517 -11.24 -11.25 -29.12
CA ARG A 517 -12.43 -12.07 -29.42
C ARG A 517 -13.68 -11.64 -28.64
N GLY A 518 -13.53 -10.95 -27.52
CA GLY A 518 -14.64 -10.42 -26.73
C GLY A 518 -15.44 -9.30 -27.40
N PHE A 519 -14.97 -8.78 -28.54
CA PHE A 519 -15.61 -7.72 -29.31
C PHE A 519 -16.53 -8.23 -30.44
N ARG A 520 -16.73 -9.54 -30.55
CA ARG A 520 -17.52 -10.16 -31.61
C ARG A 520 -18.86 -9.45 -31.86
N ASP A 521 -19.57 -9.12 -30.79
CA ASP A 521 -20.94 -8.60 -30.87
C ASP A 521 -21.02 -7.11 -31.27
N CYS A 522 -19.89 -6.42 -31.52
CA CYS A 522 -19.85 -5.05 -32.04
C CYS A 522 -19.27 -4.95 -33.47
N MET A 523 -18.92 -6.08 -34.10
CA MET A 523 -18.27 -6.07 -35.41
C MET A 523 -19.19 -5.53 -36.51
N ASP A 524 -20.48 -5.90 -36.49
CA ASP A 524 -21.45 -5.41 -37.47
C ASP A 524 -21.62 -3.88 -37.34
N SER A 525 -21.73 -3.37 -36.11
CA SER A 525 -21.82 -1.92 -35.85
C SER A 525 -20.56 -1.15 -36.27
N LEU A 526 -19.36 -1.76 -36.16
CA LEU A 526 -18.12 -1.17 -36.70
C LEU A 526 -18.19 -1.05 -38.22
N HIS A 527 -18.62 -2.12 -38.90
CA HIS A 527 -18.73 -2.14 -40.36
C HIS A 527 -19.81 -1.21 -40.89
N GLU A 528 -20.95 -1.08 -40.20
CA GLU A 528 -22.02 -0.12 -40.52
C GLU A 528 -21.54 1.34 -40.47
N LYS A 529 -20.53 1.63 -39.64
CA LYS A 529 -19.87 2.94 -39.56
C LYS A 529 -18.76 3.12 -40.60
N GLY A 530 -18.51 2.12 -41.45
CA GLY A 530 -17.46 2.13 -42.46
C GLY A 530 -16.06 1.84 -41.92
N TYR A 531 -15.91 1.40 -40.67
CA TYR A 531 -14.62 1.01 -40.09
C TYR A 531 -14.32 -0.47 -40.37
N ILE A 532 -13.04 -0.85 -40.33
CA ILE A 532 -12.60 -2.24 -40.54
C ILE A 532 -12.21 -2.86 -39.20
N GLY A 533 -12.97 -3.86 -38.74
CA GLY A 533 -12.67 -4.59 -37.53
C GLY A 533 -11.87 -5.87 -37.79
N HIS A 534 -10.84 -6.13 -37.00
CA HIS A 534 -10.10 -7.39 -36.99
C HIS A 534 -10.02 -7.97 -35.58
N MET A 535 -10.46 -9.22 -35.42
CA MET A 535 -10.34 -10.00 -34.19
C MET A 535 -9.86 -11.42 -34.50
N PRO A 536 -9.32 -12.17 -33.54
CA PRO A 536 -8.98 -13.57 -33.79
C PRO A 536 -10.22 -14.40 -34.12
N GLU A 537 -10.06 -15.36 -35.03
CA GLU A 537 -11.15 -16.21 -35.51
C GLU A 537 -11.68 -17.13 -34.41
N SER A 538 -12.94 -17.50 -34.57
CA SER A 538 -13.64 -18.42 -33.67
C SER A 538 -13.84 -19.75 -34.37
N LYS A 539 -13.68 -20.84 -33.61
CA LYS A 539 -13.96 -22.18 -34.15
C LYS A 539 -15.44 -22.30 -34.49
N GLU A 540 -15.73 -22.96 -35.59
CA GLU A 540 -17.09 -23.39 -35.92
C GLU A 540 -17.59 -24.42 -34.89
N ASP A 541 -18.92 -24.45 -34.71
CA ASP A 541 -19.55 -25.42 -33.84
C ASP A 541 -19.29 -26.85 -34.30
N GLY A 542 -18.99 -27.74 -33.34
CA GLY A 542 -18.61 -29.12 -33.62
C GLY A 542 -17.16 -29.33 -34.08
N LYS A 543 -16.40 -28.27 -34.44
CA LYS A 543 -14.97 -28.39 -34.77
C LYS A 543 -14.09 -28.33 -33.52
N SER A 544 -12.96 -29.04 -33.58
CA SER A 544 -11.95 -29.07 -32.51
C SER A 544 -10.83 -28.02 -32.67
N GLN A 545 -10.64 -27.51 -33.89
CA GLN A 545 -9.57 -26.59 -34.29
C GLN A 545 -10.08 -25.57 -35.32
N LEU A 546 -9.37 -24.45 -35.45
CA LEU A 546 -9.52 -23.51 -36.56
C LEU A 546 -8.95 -24.12 -37.86
N SER A 547 -9.47 -23.71 -39.01
CA SER A 547 -8.83 -23.97 -40.30
C SER A 547 -7.46 -23.30 -40.38
N THR A 548 -6.62 -23.71 -41.34
CA THR A 548 -5.28 -23.12 -41.52
C THR A 548 -5.35 -21.62 -41.77
N LEU A 549 -6.24 -21.17 -42.66
CA LEU A 549 -6.41 -19.76 -42.98
C LEU A 549 -6.92 -18.96 -41.77
N GLU A 550 -7.92 -19.48 -41.04
CA GLU A 550 -8.43 -18.82 -39.83
C GLU A 550 -7.36 -18.71 -38.74
N ALA A 551 -6.56 -19.76 -38.56
CA ALA A 551 -5.48 -19.77 -37.59
C ALA A 551 -4.35 -18.79 -37.98
N ASN A 552 -4.08 -18.63 -39.28
CA ASN A 552 -3.13 -17.64 -39.81
C ASN A 552 -3.65 -16.20 -39.65
N LYS A 553 -4.91 -15.92 -39.99
CA LYS A 553 -5.56 -14.61 -39.75
C LYS A 553 -5.54 -14.25 -38.26
N SER A 554 -5.84 -15.22 -37.40
CA SER A 554 -5.73 -15.06 -35.94
C SER A 554 -4.30 -14.73 -35.49
N ARG A 555 -3.27 -15.26 -36.16
CA ARG A 555 -1.87 -14.89 -35.88
C ARG A 555 -1.58 -13.43 -36.24
N CYS A 556 -2.09 -12.97 -37.38
CA CYS A 556 -1.95 -11.59 -37.86
C CYS A 556 -2.58 -10.57 -36.88
N VAL A 557 -3.70 -10.93 -36.24
CA VAL A 557 -4.28 -10.09 -35.18
C VAL A 557 -3.42 -10.14 -33.91
N THR A 558 -3.06 -11.33 -33.44
CA THR A 558 -2.32 -11.48 -32.18
C THR A 558 -0.88 -10.95 -32.21
N ILE A 559 -0.24 -10.83 -33.38
CA ILE A 559 1.09 -10.22 -33.51
C ILE A 559 1.07 -8.69 -33.34
N ASN A 560 -0.10 -8.07 -33.47
CA ASN A 560 -0.28 -6.62 -33.27
C ASN A 560 -0.94 -6.33 -31.91
N ARG A 561 -1.94 -7.13 -31.51
CA ARG A 561 -2.71 -6.92 -30.26
C ARG A 561 -1.87 -6.91 -28.98
N TRP A 562 -0.67 -7.52 -28.95
CA TRP A 562 0.17 -7.52 -27.74
C TRP A 562 0.52 -6.11 -27.24
N ILE A 563 0.48 -5.09 -28.11
CA ILE A 563 0.79 -3.70 -27.76
C ILE A 563 -0.14 -3.19 -26.66
N VAL A 564 -1.46 -3.37 -26.79
CA VAL A 564 -2.40 -2.91 -25.76
C VAL A 564 -2.25 -3.70 -24.46
N GLU A 565 -1.86 -4.98 -24.52
CA GLU A 565 -1.51 -5.76 -23.32
C GLU A 565 -0.27 -5.19 -22.61
N ALA A 566 0.72 -4.74 -23.38
CA ALA A 566 1.92 -4.11 -22.86
C ALA A 566 1.61 -2.73 -22.25
N VAL A 567 0.75 -1.92 -22.89
CA VAL A 567 0.24 -0.65 -22.34
C VAL A 567 -0.50 -0.90 -21.02
N ASN A 568 -1.40 -1.88 -20.98
CA ASN A 568 -2.07 -2.34 -19.76
C ASN A 568 -1.06 -2.71 -18.65
N GLY A 569 0.04 -3.37 -19.04
CA GLY A 569 1.17 -3.67 -18.17
C GLY A 569 1.86 -2.41 -17.63
N ARG A 570 2.09 -1.39 -18.46
CA ARG A 570 2.69 -0.10 -18.05
C ARG A 570 1.87 0.57 -16.95
N PHE A 571 0.55 0.67 -17.11
CA PHE A 571 -0.33 1.23 -16.07
C PHE A 571 -0.12 0.55 -14.70
N LYS A 572 -0.14 -0.79 -14.66
CA LYS A 572 -0.06 -1.56 -13.41
C LYS A 572 1.35 -1.64 -12.82
N ARG A 573 2.37 -1.56 -13.68
CA ARG A 573 3.78 -1.55 -13.26
C ARG A 573 4.17 -0.19 -12.71
N ASP A 574 3.79 0.88 -13.41
CA ASP A 574 4.28 2.22 -13.14
C ASP A 574 3.44 2.93 -12.08
N PHE A 575 2.12 2.66 -12.06
CA PHE A 575 1.19 3.19 -11.08
C PHE A 575 0.57 2.05 -10.27
N LYS A 576 1.22 1.68 -9.16
CA LYS A 576 0.79 0.54 -8.33
C LYS A 576 -0.61 0.73 -7.76
N ILE A 577 -1.13 1.95 -7.71
CA ILE A 577 -2.52 2.22 -7.32
C ILE A 577 -3.54 1.41 -8.16
N PHE A 578 -3.24 1.10 -9.44
CA PHE A 578 -4.12 0.30 -10.32
C PHE A 578 -3.85 -1.21 -10.25
N ARG A 579 -2.79 -1.62 -9.56
CA ARG A 579 -2.46 -3.03 -9.31
C ARG A 579 -3.04 -3.52 -7.98
N HIS A 580 -3.06 -2.65 -6.98
CA HIS A 580 -3.62 -2.95 -5.67
C HIS A 580 -5.15 -2.95 -5.70
N GLU A 581 -5.76 -3.50 -4.64
CA GLU A 581 -7.19 -3.41 -4.46
C GLU A 581 -7.58 -1.96 -4.15
N TYR A 582 -8.29 -1.33 -5.08
CA TYR A 582 -8.63 0.08 -5.04
C TYR A 582 -9.63 0.37 -3.90
N PHE A 583 -9.37 1.43 -3.15
CA PHE A 583 -10.20 1.83 -2.02
C PHE A 583 -11.54 2.39 -2.50
N ASN A 584 -12.65 1.89 -1.96
CA ASN A 584 -14.00 2.32 -2.36
C ASN A 584 -14.22 3.84 -2.22
N CYS A 585 -13.68 4.46 -1.17
CA CYS A 585 -13.77 5.90 -0.97
C CYS A 585 -12.94 6.73 -1.96
N GLY A 586 -11.93 6.10 -2.59
CA GLY A 586 -11.09 6.67 -3.63
C GLY A 586 -11.65 6.49 -5.04
N CYS A 587 -12.63 5.60 -5.26
CA CYS A 587 -13.17 5.28 -6.59
C CYS A 587 -13.68 6.52 -7.36
N ARG A 588 -14.14 7.56 -6.65
CA ARG A 588 -14.53 8.85 -7.26
C ARG A 588 -13.42 9.52 -8.08
N HIS A 589 -12.16 9.19 -7.82
CA HIS A 589 -10.99 9.74 -8.51
C HIS A 589 -10.38 8.75 -9.51
N LEU A 590 -10.90 7.52 -9.62
CA LEU A 590 -10.25 6.44 -10.36
C LEU A 590 -9.96 6.85 -11.80
N MET A 591 -10.94 7.37 -12.54
CA MET A 591 -10.70 7.77 -13.93
C MET A 591 -9.91 9.06 -14.08
N THR A 592 -10.02 9.99 -13.14
CA THR A 592 -9.13 11.17 -13.12
C THR A 592 -7.68 10.71 -12.98
N ASP A 593 -7.41 9.83 -12.02
CA ASP A 593 -6.09 9.25 -11.79
C ASP A 593 -5.63 8.43 -13.01
N PHE A 594 -6.53 7.68 -13.64
CA PHE A 594 -6.23 6.89 -14.84
C PHE A 594 -5.89 7.75 -16.06
N LYS A 595 -6.63 8.84 -16.30
CA LYS A 595 -6.36 9.81 -17.36
C LYS A 595 -5.03 10.54 -17.12
N ILE A 596 -4.75 10.94 -15.88
CA ILE A 596 -3.45 11.52 -15.51
C ILE A 596 -2.32 10.53 -15.79
N ALA A 597 -2.48 9.27 -15.37
CA ALA A 597 -1.50 8.22 -15.64
C ALA A 597 -1.28 8.00 -17.15
N ALA A 598 -2.35 7.99 -17.95
CA ALA A 598 -2.26 7.87 -19.41
C ALA A 598 -1.46 9.03 -20.03
N ALA A 599 -1.76 10.27 -19.64
CA ALA A 599 -1.03 11.46 -20.09
C ALA A 599 0.45 11.42 -19.67
N LEU A 600 0.76 10.97 -18.45
CA LEU A 600 2.14 10.80 -17.98
C LEU A 600 2.89 9.72 -18.78
N LEU A 601 2.23 8.61 -19.13
CA LEU A 601 2.82 7.57 -19.99
C LEU A 601 3.15 8.13 -21.37
N ASN A 602 2.23 8.86 -22.00
CA ASN A 602 2.45 9.47 -23.30
C ASN A 602 3.56 10.56 -23.28
N ALA A 603 3.62 11.36 -22.20
CA ALA A 603 4.61 12.42 -22.08
C ALA A 603 6.05 11.91 -21.87
N PHE A 604 6.20 10.80 -21.13
CA PHE A 604 7.51 10.43 -20.58
C PHE A 604 7.97 9.01 -20.91
N THR A 605 7.11 8.16 -21.46
CA THR A 605 7.49 6.79 -21.82
C THR A 605 7.67 6.69 -23.33
N PRO A 606 8.78 6.14 -23.82
CA PRO A 606 8.97 5.96 -25.25
C PRO A 606 7.90 5.01 -25.85
N PRO A 607 7.48 5.25 -27.09
CA PRO A 607 6.64 4.32 -27.83
C PRO A 607 7.38 2.99 -28.04
N PHE A 608 6.64 1.93 -28.34
CA PHE A 608 7.23 0.65 -28.71
C PHE A 608 7.84 0.77 -30.10
N ALA A 609 9.15 0.53 -30.19
CA ALA A 609 9.82 0.40 -31.48
C ALA A 609 9.43 -0.91 -32.18
N ASP A 610 9.49 -0.88 -33.51
CA ASP A 610 9.34 -2.08 -34.31
C ASP A 610 10.38 -3.14 -33.95
N ASN A 611 10.00 -4.40 -34.13
CA ASN A 611 10.95 -5.49 -33.96
C ASN A 611 12.06 -5.39 -35.01
N ILE A 612 13.30 -5.70 -34.64
CA ILE A 612 14.44 -5.73 -35.57
C ILE A 612 14.21 -6.68 -36.77
N HIS A 613 13.29 -7.64 -36.64
CA HIS A 613 12.90 -8.59 -37.69
C HIS A 613 11.51 -8.29 -38.30
N ALA A 614 10.97 -7.08 -38.16
CA ALA A 614 9.62 -6.73 -38.61
C ALA A 614 9.42 -7.01 -40.11
N GLU A 615 10.40 -6.64 -40.95
CA GLU A 615 10.36 -6.89 -42.40
C GLU A 615 10.29 -8.39 -42.71
N GLN A 616 11.18 -9.19 -42.10
CA GLN A 616 11.18 -10.64 -42.29
C GLN A 616 9.88 -11.28 -41.79
N PHE A 617 9.30 -10.78 -40.68
CA PHE A 617 7.99 -11.27 -40.23
C PHE A 617 6.90 -11.01 -41.26
N VAL A 618 6.87 -9.83 -41.87
CA VAL A 618 5.91 -9.49 -42.93
C VAL A 618 6.11 -10.38 -44.15
N SER A 619 7.36 -10.59 -44.61
CA SER A 619 7.65 -11.52 -45.72
C SER A 619 7.14 -12.93 -45.44
N ILE A 620 7.38 -13.46 -44.23
CA ILE A 620 6.89 -14.78 -43.82
C ILE A 620 5.36 -14.82 -43.80
N ILE A 621 4.70 -13.75 -43.35
CA ILE A 621 3.25 -13.66 -43.31
C ILE A 621 2.69 -13.70 -44.74
N TYR A 622 3.20 -12.89 -45.67
CA TYR A 622 2.75 -12.89 -47.05
C TYR A 622 2.96 -14.23 -47.75
N GLU A 623 4.12 -14.86 -47.54
CA GLU A 623 4.41 -16.19 -48.10
C GLU A 623 3.44 -17.26 -47.60
N ARG A 624 3.06 -17.21 -46.31
CA ARG A 624 2.40 -18.34 -45.64
C ARG A 624 0.91 -18.16 -45.36
N LEU A 625 0.37 -16.94 -45.41
CA LEU A 625 -1.01 -16.62 -44.99
C LEU A 625 -2.05 -17.55 -45.63
N PHE A 626 -1.90 -17.82 -46.93
CA PHE A 626 -2.83 -18.62 -47.73
C PHE A 626 -2.34 -20.05 -48.00
N LEU A 627 -1.18 -20.46 -47.47
CA LEU A 627 -0.70 -21.83 -47.63
C LEU A 627 -1.55 -22.79 -46.79
N SER A 628 -1.98 -23.90 -47.40
CA SER A 628 -2.58 -25.02 -46.68
C SER A 628 -1.54 -25.74 -45.81
N ASN A 629 -2.01 -26.53 -44.85
CA ASN A 629 -1.13 -27.31 -43.97
C ASN A 629 -1.14 -28.77 -44.44
N THR A 630 -0.26 -29.08 -45.40
CA THR A 630 -0.13 -30.39 -46.05
C THR A 630 0.06 -31.53 -45.05
N ILE A 631 0.91 -31.36 -44.03
CA ILE A 631 1.10 -32.38 -42.99
C ILE A 631 -0.16 -32.59 -42.14
N ALA A 632 -0.98 -31.56 -41.92
CA ALA A 632 -2.26 -31.74 -41.24
C ALA A 632 -3.23 -32.59 -42.08
N GLU A 633 -3.26 -32.41 -43.40
CA GLU A 633 -4.06 -33.22 -44.33
C GLU A 633 -3.63 -34.70 -44.25
N ILE A 634 -2.32 -34.97 -44.32
CA ILE A 634 -1.73 -36.32 -44.17
C ILE A 634 -2.08 -36.94 -42.81
N VAL A 635 -1.99 -36.17 -41.73
CA VAL A 635 -2.34 -36.64 -40.37
C VAL A 635 -3.81 -37.07 -40.29
N ILE A 636 -4.70 -36.35 -40.97
CA ILE A 636 -6.14 -36.65 -41.03
C ILE A 636 -6.38 -37.88 -41.90
N GLU A 637 -5.88 -37.89 -43.14
CA GLU A 637 -6.05 -38.96 -44.13
C GLU A 637 -5.61 -40.32 -43.57
N HIS A 638 -4.43 -40.37 -42.96
CA HIS A 638 -3.90 -41.60 -42.38
C HIS A 638 -4.26 -41.82 -40.92
N SER A 639 -5.05 -40.92 -40.30
CA SER A 639 -5.44 -40.99 -38.89
C SER A 639 -4.25 -41.18 -37.95
N LEU A 640 -3.15 -40.45 -38.18
CA LEU A 640 -1.85 -40.65 -37.51
C LEU A 640 -1.89 -40.43 -35.98
N ASN A 641 -2.91 -39.73 -35.48
CA ASN A 641 -3.16 -39.59 -34.04
C ASN A 641 -3.47 -40.93 -33.35
N ARG A 642 -4.04 -41.90 -34.07
CA ARG A 642 -4.48 -43.20 -33.51
C ARG A 642 -3.53 -44.35 -33.86
N ARG A 643 -2.65 -44.19 -34.85
CA ARG A 643 -1.73 -45.23 -35.31
C ARG A 643 -0.45 -45.25 -34.49
N SER A 644 -0.44 -46.00 -33.40
CA SER A 644 0.77 -46.15 -32.56
C SER A 644 1.83 -47.04 -33.20
N SER A 645 1.45 -48.05 -33.98
CA SER A 645 2.35 -49.03 -34.61
C SER A 645 3.32 -48.42 -35.63
N TRP A 646 2.95 -47.29 -36.23
CA TRP A 646 3.73 -46.56 -37.25
C TRP A 646 4.89 -45.75 -36.67
N PHE A 647 4.99 -45.66 -35.35
CA PHE A 647 5.96 -44.81 -34.67
C PHE A 647 6.74 -45.59 -33.61
N VAL A 648 8.02 -45.28 -33.47
CA VAL A 648 8.91 -45.85 -32.45
C VAL A 648 9.31 -44.77 -31.47
N PRO A 649 9.24 -45.03 -30.15
CA PRO A 649 9.86 -44.15 -29.17
C PRO A 649 11.33 -43.91 -29.51
N ILE A 650 11.78 -42.67 -29.41
CA ILE A 650 13.18 -42.28 -29.59
C ILE A 650 13.64 -41.37 -28.46
N ASP A 651 14.88 -41.55 -28.02
CA ASP A 651 15.48 -40.66 -27.05
C ASP A 651 15.78 -39.31 -27.70
N ALA A 652 15.23 -38.25 -27.10
CA ALA A 652 15.41 -36.88 -27.52
C ALA A 652 16.88 -36.42 -27.46
N THR A 653 17.72 -37.07 -26.64
CA THR A 653 19.13 -36.73 -26.51
C THR A 653 19.99 -37.31 -27.64
N THR A 654 19.62 -38.47 -28.18
CA THR A 654 20.37 -39.16 -29.23
C THR A 654 19.86 -38.85 -30.64
N LEU A 655 18.67 -38.25 -30.77
CA LEU A 655 18.06 -37.91 -32.05
C LEU A 655 18.88 -36.86 -32.82
N THR A 656 19.35 -37.20 -34.02
CA THR A 656 19.89 -36.21 -34.97
C THR A 656 18.76 -35.31 -35.47
N PHE A 657 18.88 -34.00 -35.24
CA PHE A 657 17.85 -33.00 -35.59
C PHE A 657 18.52 -31.70 -36.04
N PRO A 658 17.94 -30.93 -36.99
CA PRO A 658 18.49 -29.67 -37.46
C PRO A 658 18.79 -28.68 -36.33
N ARG A 659 19.95 -28.01 -36.39
CA ARG A 659 20.29 -26.91 -35.48
C ARG A 659 19.75 -25.59 -36.00
N LEU A 660 19.10 -24.83 -35.11
CA LEU A 660 18.57 -23.51 -35.41
C LEU A 660 19.19 -22.51 -34.43
N SER A 661 19.51 -21.31 -34.91
CA SER A 661 19.93 -20.19 -34.06
C SER A 661 18.73 -19.61 -33.29
N MET A 662 18.98 -18.74 -32.30
CA MET A 662 17.89 -18.01 -31.64
C MET A 662 17.13 -17.11 -32.62
N GLU A 663 17.83 -16.51 -33.58
CA GLU A 663 17.24 -15.70 -34.65
C GLU A 663 16.30 -16.55 -35.52
N ASP A 664 16.73 -17.75 -35.94
CA ASP A 664 15.87 -18.69 -36.69
C ASP A 664 14.58 -19.00 -35.92
N LEU A 665 14.66 -19.20 -34.61
CA LEU A 665 13.50 -19.50 -33.76
C LEU A 665 12.55 -18.30 -33.65
N ILE A 666 13.09 -17.08 -33.56
CA ILE A 666 12.30 -15.84 -33.53
C ILE A 666 11.55 -15.67 -34.86
N LEU A 667 12.25 -15.85 -35.99
CA LEU A 667 11.66 -15.82 -37.33
C LEU A 667 10.62 -16.93 -37.51
N PHE A 668 10.93 -18.15 -37.06
CA PHE A 668 10.02 -19.30 -37.15
C PHE A 668 8.70 -19.10 -36.38
N ALA A 669 8.72 -18.44 -35.22
CA ALA A 669 7.50 -18.12 -34.46
C ALA A 669 6.82 -16.80 -34.89
N CYS A 670 7.48 -16.00 -35.73
CA CYS A 670 7.19 -14.57 -35.92
C CYS A 670 7.09 -13.83 -34.58
N GLY A 671 8.05 -14.06 -33.66
CA GLY A 671 8.11 -13.39 -32.37
C GLY A 671 8.57 -14.25 -31.19
N VAL A 672 8.74 -13.62 -30.03
CA VAL A 672 9.41 -14.22 -28.85
C VAL A 672 8.47 -14.95 -27.89
N TYR A 673 7.15 -14.75 -28.00
CA TYR A 673 6.19 -15.25 -27.02
C TYR A 673 6.21 -16.78 -26.92
N GLN A 674 6.16 -17.48 -28.06
CA GLN A 674 6.16 -18.93 -28.08
C GLN A 674 7.47 -19.53 -27.55
N ILE A 675 8.60 -18.85 -27.75
CA ILE A 675 9.91 -19.25 -27.21
C ILE A 675 9.93 -19.14 -25.68
N ARG A 676 9.39 -18.04 -25.13
CA ARG A 676 9.24 -17.89 -23.67
C ARG A 676 8.37 -19.00 -23.08
N GLN A 677 7.26 -19.35 -23.75
CA GLN A 677 6.39 -20.44 -23.32
C GLN A 677 7.04 -21.83 -23.48
N ALA A 678 7.85 -22.04 -24.51
CA ALA A 678 8.55 -23.30 -24.75
C ALA A 678 9.42 -23.72 -23.55
N ARG A 679 10.13 -22.76 -22.93
CA ARG A 679 10.91 -23.00 -21.70
C ARG A 679 10.09 -23.62 -20.58
N SER A 680 8.88 -23.13 -20.36
CA SER A 680 7.97 -23.65 -19.33
C SER A 680 7.44 -25.04 -19.66
N TYR A 681 7.05 -25.30 -20.92
CA TYR A 681 6.63 -26.63 -21.36
C TYR A 681 7.74 -27.66 -21.20
N VAL A 682 8.95 -27.33 -21.63
CA VAL A 682 10.11 -28.20 -21.45
C VAL A 682 10.34 -28.45 -19.95
N GLY A 683 10.34 -27.41 -19.12
CA GLY A 683 10.51 -27.55 -17.68
C GLY A 683 9.47 -28.45 -17.00
N GLU A 684 8.18 -28.33 -17.37
CA GLU A 684 7.09 -29.17 -16.86
C GLU A 684 7.29 -30.64 -17.22
N HIS A 685 7.66 -30.88 -18.48
CA HIS A 685 7.96 -32.21 -18.97
C HIS A 685 9.08 -32.85 -18.14
N PHE A 686 10.23 -32.17 -18.02
CA PHE A 686 11.37 -32.62 -17.20
C PHE A 686 11.00 -32.94 -15.74
N ARG A 687 10.02 -32.22 -15.16
CA ARG A 687 9.63 -32.36 -13.74
C ARG A 687 8.85 -33.63 -13.45
N PHE A 688 7.87 -33.95 -14.28
CA PHE A 688 6.86 -34.96 -13.93
C PHE A 688 6.92 -36.23 -14.78
N HIS A 689 7.49 -36.14 -16.00
CA HIS A 689 7.30 -37.17 -17.02
C HIS A 689 8.56 -37.52 -17.85
N GLY A 690 9.75 -37.02 -17.49
CA GLY A 690 10.97 -37.16 -18.32
C GLY A 690 11.06 -36.03 -19.36
N ILE A 691 11.74 -36.19 -20.51
CA ILE A 691 11.76 -35.12 -21.54
C ILE A 691 10.40 -35.10 -22.26
N TYR A 692 10.34 -35.58 -23.49
CA TYR A 692 9.12 -35.74 -24.26
C TYR A 692 8.99 -37.21 -24.61
N THR A 693 7.76 -37.72 -24.66
CA THR A 693 7.52 -38.97 -25.40
C THR A 693 7.58 -38.63 -26.88
N LEU A 694 8.78 -38.67 -27.43
CA LEU A 694 9.07 -38.50 -28.85
C LEU A 694 9.00 -39.84 -29.55
N GLU A 695 8.40 -39.84 -30.73
CA GLU A 695 8.28 -41.02 -31.54
C GLU A 695 8.61 -40.67 -33.00
N VAL A 696 9.46 -41.45 -33.67
CA VAL A 696 9.81 -41.27 -35.09
C VAL A 696 9.08 -42.30 -35.95
N SER A 697 8.68 -41.92 -37.16
CA SER A 697 7.96 -42.86 -38.04
C SER A 697 8.87 -44.02 -38.51
N ARG A 698 8.35 -45.24 -38.49
CA ARG A 698 9.02 -46.45 -39.05
C ARG A 698 8.84 -46.58 -40.55
N GLU A 699 7.71 -46.10 -41.05
CA GLU A 699 7.28 -46.29 -42.43
C GLU A 699 7.52 -45.00 -43.21
N ARG A 700 7.85 -45.12 -44.49
CA ARG A 700 7.87 -43.95 -45.38
C ARG A 700 6.43 -43.50 -45.58
N VAL A 701 6.09 -42.36 -44.99
CA VAL A 701 4.82 -41.69 -45.25
C VAL A 701 4.93 -40.92 -46.57
N HIS A 702 4.09 -41.26 -47.54
CA HIS A 702 4.08 -40.58 -48.84
C HIS A 702 3.51 -39.15 -48.71
N GLY A 703 3.97 -38.24 -49.58
CA GLY A 703 3.49 -36.86 -49.63
C GLY A 703 4.14 -35.90 -48.64
N LEU A 704 5.10 -36.34 -47.82
CA LEU A 704 5.88 -35.44 -46.97
C LEU A 704 6.76 -34.51 -47.80
N GLU A 705 6.81 -33.24 -47.41
CA GLU A 705 7.72 -32.24 -47.99
C GLU A 705 9.17 -32.51 -47.58
N GLY A 706 10.09 -32.48 -48.54
CA GLY A 706 11.53 -32.72 -48.31
C GLY A 706 12.12 -33.70 -49.32
N ILE A 707 13.43 -33.94 -49.23
CA ILE A 707 14.13 -34.92 -50.09
C ILE A 707 14.13 -36.29 -49.42
N ASP A 708 14.53 -36.34 -48.14
CA ASP A 708 14.45 -37.54 -47.29
C ASP A 708 13.90 -37.16 -45.90
N PRO A 709 12.62 -36.75 -45.83
CA PRO A 709 12.09 -36.11 -44.64
C PRO A 709 11.88 -37.11 -43.49
N MET A 710 12.30 -36.69 -42.30
CA MET A 710 11.97 -37.36 -41.05
C MET A 710 10.63 -36.85 -40.51
N LEU A 711 9.71 -37.76 -40.22
CA LEU A 711 8.46 -37.46 -39.52
C LEU A 711 8.56 -37.78 -38.04
N LEU A 712 8.49 -36.74 -37.20
CA LEU A 712 8.47 -36.82 -35.75
C LEU A 712 7.05 -36.60 -35.22
N ARG A 713 6.63 -37.43 -34.26
CA ARG A 713 5.41 -37.25 -33.46
C ARG A 713 5.78 -37.07 -31.99
N ALA A 714 5.11 -36.16 -31.30
CA ALA A 714 5.26 -36.00 -29.85
C ALA A 714 3.91 -35.87 -29.15
N LYS A 715 3.87 -36.33 -27.90
CA LYS A 715 2.72 -36.19 -26.99
C LYS A 715 3.06 -35.15 -25.93
N ILE A 716 2.29 -34.06 -25.89
CA ILE A 716 2.50 -32.93 -24.99
C ILE A 716 1.30 -32.74 -24.09
N LYS A 717 1.50 -32.72 -22.77
CA LYS A 717 0.39 -32.46 -21.83
C LYS A 717 -0.01 -30.99 -21.86
N SER A 718 -1.31 -30.75 -21.66
CA SER A 718 -1.83 -29.40 -21.57
C SER A 718 -1.46 -28.77 -20.23
N ARG A 719 -0.82 -27.60 -20.28
CA ARG A 719 -0.53 -26.77 -19.08
C ARG A 719 -1.77 -26.38 -18.27
N HIS A 720 -2.97 -26.50 -18.84
CA HIS A 720 -4.24 -26.13 -18.21
C HIS A 720 -5.03 -27.34 -17.69
N SER A 721 -4.71 -28.55 -18.13
CA SER A 721 -5.48 -29.74 -17.77
C SER A 721 -4.61 -30.99 -17.94
N SER A 722 -4.40 -31.71 -16.84
CA SER A 722 -3.63 -32.96 -16.84
C SER A 722 -4.25 -34.06 -17.69
N ALA A 723 -5.58 -34.01 -17.91
CA ALA A 723 -6.32 -34.98 -18.73
C ALA A 723 -6.13 -34.77 -20.25
N LYS A 724 -5.75 -33.56 -20.67
CA LYS A 724 -5.67 -33.22 -22.09
C LYS A 724 -4.24 -33.38 -22.61
N THR A 725 -4.08 -34.19 -23.64
CA THR A 725 -2.81 -34.39 -24.35
C THR A 725 -2.94 -33.91 -25.80
N TYR A 726 -1.95 -33.16 -26.26
CA TYR A 726 -1.82 -32.71 -27.63
C TYR A 726 -0.84 -33.59 -28.40
N PHE A 727 -1.17 -33.88 -29.64
CA PHE A 727 -0.28 -34.49 -30.62
C PHE A 727 0.35 -33.40 -31.46
N VAL A 728 1.66 -33.47 -31.62
CA VAL A 728 2.45 -32.57 -32.45
C VAL A 728 3.18 -33.40 -33.49
N PHE A 729 3.16 -32.95 -34.73
CA PHE A 729 3.88 -33.55 -35.84
C PHE A 729 4.85 -32.53 -36.41
N ILE A 730 6.08 -32.95 -36.69
CA ILE A 730 7.13 -32.13 -37.30
C ILE A 730 7.78 -32.95 -38.42
N VAL A 731 7.87 -32.35 -39.60
CA VAL A 731 8.61 -32.87 -40.74
C VAL A 731 9.90 -32.07 -40.87
N ALA A 732 11.04 -32.75 -40.81
CA ALA A 732 12.35 -32.11 -40.84
C ALA A 732 13.32 -32.87 -41.74
N GLU A 733 14.18 -32.12 -42.42
CA GLU A 733 15.26 -32.63 -43.25
C GLU A 733 16.55 -32.69 -42.43
N THR A 734 17.00 -33.90 -42.08
CA THR A 734 18.04 -34.10 -41.05
C THR A 734 19.44 -33.71 -41.50
N ASN A 735 19.67 -33.61 -42.82
CA ASN A 735 20.95 -33.19 -43.41
C ASN A 735 21.07 -31.66 -43.59
N MET A 736 20.02 -30.89 -43.24
CA MET A 736 20.01 -29.43 -43.29
C MET A 736 20.02 -28.81 -41.89
N ASN A 737 20.45 -27.56 -41.79
CA ASN A 737 20.33 -26.73 -40.58
C ASN A 737 19.56 -25.45 -40.89
N GLY A 738 19.19 -24.70 -39.85
CA GLY A 738 18.41 -23.48 -39.96
C GLY A 738 16.92 -23.72 -40.17
N ARG A 739 16.18 -22.62 -40.34
CA ARG A 739 14.71 -22.64 -40.45
C ARG A 739 14.19 -23.51 -41.60
N ASP A 740 14.87 -23.51 -42.74
CA ASP A 740 14.45 -24.23 -43.96
C ASP A 740 14.57 -25.75 -43.84
N ALA A 741 15.29 -26.24 -42.83
CA ALA A 741 15.33 -27.66 -42.51
C ALA A 741 14.01 -28.17 -41.93
N ILE A 742 13.18 -27.30 -41.34
CA ILE A 742 11.84 -27.63 -40.85
C ILE A 742 10.84 -27.41 -41.98
N LYS A 743 10.37 -28.48 -42.60
CA LYS A 743 9.54 -28.43 -43.80
C LYS A 743 8.09 -28.10 -43.46
N SER A 744 7.48 -28.87 -42.56
CA SER A 744 6.10 -28.65 -42.14
C SER A 744 5.86 -29.11 -40.71
N TYR A 745 4.79 -28.61 -40.10
CA TYR A 745 4.40 -28.98 -38.75
C TYR A 745 2.91 -28.77 -38.54
N CYS A 746 2.33 -29.57 -37.64
CA CYS A 746 0.98 -29.33 -37.15
C CYS A 746 0.83 -29.79 -35.70
N CYS A 747 -0.21 -29.29 -35.04
CA CYS A 747 -0.59 -29.72 -33.71
C CYS A 747 -2.11 -29.80 -33.65
N ASN A 748 -2.66 -30.75 -32.90
CA ASN A 748 -4.11 -30.87 -32.70
C ASN A 748 -4.70 -29.86 -31.68
N CYS A 749 -3.97 -28.79 -31.34
CA CYS A 749 -4.49 -27.69 -30.52
C CYS A 749 -5.29 -26.67 -31.37
N ILE A 750 -6.08 -25.80 -30.73
CA ILE A 750 -7.03 -24.92 -31.43
C ILE A 750 -6.43 -24.09 -32.58
N VAL A 751 -5.21 -23.57 -32.44
CA VAL A 751 -4.49 -22.79 -33.48
C VAL A 751 -3.38 -23.60 -34.16
N GLY A 752 -3.33 -24.92 -33.94
CA GLY A 752 -2.19 -25.76 -34.28
C GLY A 752 -2.03 -26.09 -35.76
N LEU A 753 -2.98 -25.66 -36.62
CA LEU A 753 -2.90 -25.81 -38.07
C LEU A 753 -2.21 -24.62 -38.76
N ARG A 754 -1.94 -23.52 -38.05
CA ARG A 754 -1.33 -22.33 -38.64
C ARG A 754 0.06 -22.60 -39.22
N THR A 755 0.34 -21.98 -40.37
CA THR A 755 1.63 -21.96 -41.05
C THR A 755 2.38 -20.65 -40.80
N VAL A 756 1.66 -19.57 -40.45
CA VAL A 756 2.25 -18.32 -39.97
C VAL A 756 2.61 -18.46 -38.48
N GLY A 757 3.91 -18.53 -38.20
CA GLY A 757 4.39 -18.90 -36.87
C GLY A 757 3.95 -20.31 -36.47
N CYS A 758 4.04 -20.66 -35.17
CA CYS A 758 3.66 -22.00 -34.70
C CYS A 758 3.03 -21.95 -33.30
N CYS A 759 2.26 -22.94 -32.87
CA CYS A 759 1.75 -22.94 -31.49
C CYS A 759 2.88 -23.18 -30.46
N SER A 760 2.63 -22.92 -29.17
CA SER A 760 3.64 -23.15 -28.12
C SER A 760 4.06 -24.62 -28.00
N HIS A 761 3.19 -25.57 -28.37
CA HIS A 761 3.52 -27.00 -28.36
C HIS A 761 4.58 -27.33 -29.42
N VAL A 762 4.37 -26.89 -30.67
CA VAL A 762 5.36 -27.02 -31.76
C VAL A 762 6.66 -26.32 -31.38
N MET A 763 6.59 -25.06 -30.91
CA MET A 763 7.80 -24.32 -30.53
C MET A 763 8.56 -25.02 -29.40
N SER A 764 7.88 -25.66 -28.45
CA SER A 764 8.55 -26.35 -27.35
C SER A 764 9.46 -27.50 -27.81
N LEU A 765 9.04 -28.26 -28.82
CA LEU A 765 9.84 -29.33 -29.41
C LEU A 765 10.99 -28.77 -30.24
N ILE A 766 10.69 -27.81 -31.12
CA ILE A 766 11.70 -27.22 -32.00
C ILE A 766 12.77 -26.54 -31.14
N TRP A 767 12.38 -25.65 -30.23
CA TRP A 767 13.31 -24.98 -29.31
C TRP A 767 14.18 -25.96 -28.52
N TYR A 768 13.61 -27.06 -28.00
CA TYR A 768 14.38 -28.07 -27.27
C TYR A 768 15.37 -28.82 -28.18
N LEU A 769 14.88 -29.37 -29.30
CA LEU A 769 15.64 -30.26 -30.18
C LEU A 769 16.69 -29.54 -31.02
N SER A 770 16.41 -28.31 -31.46
CA SER A 770 17.33 -27.59 -32.35
C SER A 770 18.29 -26.64 -31.64
N TYR A 771 18.00 -26.26 -30.38
CA TYR A 771 18.74 -25.22 -29.66
C TYR A 771 19.04 -25.61 -28.20
N ALA A 772 18.02 -25.75 -27.36
CA ALA A 772 18.20 -25.76 -25.90
C ALA A 772 19.03 -26.94 -25.38
N ARG A 773 18.89 -28.13 -25.97
CA ARG A 773 19.69 -29.30 -25.57
C ARG A 773 21.19 -29.15 -25.86
N HIS A 774 21.56 -28.22 -26.75
CA HIS A 774 22.96 -27.94 -27.11
C HIS A 774 23.55 -26.81 -26.27
N GLU A 775 22.72 -25.82 -25.91
CA GLU A 775 23.13 -24.65 -25.11
C GLU A 775 22.97 -24.85 -23.59
N GLY A 776 22.29 -25.93 -23.18
CA GLY A 776 21.95 -26.21 -21.79
C GLY A 776 20.56 -25.73 -21.40
N ILE A 777 19.94 -26.45 -20.46
CA ILE A 777 18.53 -26.25 -20.07
C ILE A 777 18.44 -25.95 -18.59
N THR A 778 17.95 -24.76 -18.27
CA THR A 778 17.57 -24.38 -16.91
C THR A 778 16.05 -24.49 -16.75
N ARG A 779 15.61 -25.31 -15.79
CA ARG A 779 14.19 -25.38 -15.41
C ARG A 779 13.75 -24.03 -14.83
N PRO A 780 12.57 -23.48 -15.22
CA PRO A 780 12.09 -22.22 -14.64
C PRO A 780 11.76 -22.37 -13.15
N ALA A 781 12.44 -21.59 -12.30
CA ALA A 781 12.21 -21.48 -10.86
C ALA A 781 12.05 -22.85 -10.14
N PRO A 782 13.09 -23.71 -10.13
CA PRO A 782 13.01 -25.06 -9.56
C PRO A 782 12.73 -25.04 -8.06
N PHE A 783 13.21 -24.01 -7.35
CA PHE A 783 12.98 -23.83 -5.90
C PHE A 783 11.49 -23.76 -5.53
N LEU A 784 10.59 -23.41 -6.47
CA LEU A 784 9.15 -23.37 -6.21
C LEU A 784 8.53 -24.77 -6.06
N ASP A 785 9.21 -25.82 -6.52
CA ASP A 785 8.72 -27.20 -6.39
C ASP A 785 8.67 -27.66 -4.92
N GLU A 786 9.49 -27.05 -4.06
CA GLU A 786 9.60 -27.35 -2.62
C GLU A 786 8.68 -26.47 -1.75
N VAL A 787 8.12 -25.39 -2.30
CA VAL A 787 7.28 -24.44 -1.54
C VAL A 787 5.88 -25.00 -1.28
N VAL A 788 5.33 -25.79 -2.21
CA VAL A 788 3.99 -26.35 -2.10
C VAL A 788 4.05 -27.76 -1.53
N LEU A 789 3.52 -27.94 -0.32
CA LEU A 789 3.32 -29.27 0.26
C LEU A 789 2.31 -30.05 -0.59
N ARG A 790 2.77 -31.08 -1.28
CA ARG A 790 1.92 -32.01 -2.03
C ARG A 790 1.62 -33.19 -1.12
N MET A 791 0.35 -33.35 -0.76
CA MET A 791 -0.11 -34.60 -0.15
C MET A 791 -0.13 -35.67 -1.24
N ASN A 792 0.64 -36.74 -1.03
CA ASN A 792 0.71 -37.88 -1.94
C ASN A 792 -0.59 -38.69 -1.96
#